data_AF-A0A4Y1QQ97-F1
#
_entry.id   AF-A0A4Y1QQ97-F1
#
_cell.length_a   1.000
_cell.length_b   1.000
_cell.length_c   1.000
_cell.angle_alpha   90.00
_cell.angle_beta   90.00
_cell.angle_gamma   90.00
#
_symmetry.space_group_name_H-M   'P 1'
#
loop_
_entity.id
_entity.type
_entity.pdbx_description
1 polymer ?
#
loop_
_entity_poly.entity_id
_entity_poly.type
_entity_poly.pdbx_seq_one_letter_code
_entity_poly.pdbx_strand_id
1 'polypeptide(L)'
;MIGTESSASINKGSLPSANGNGTRSPTCSSDRVLNLEQGDPSVFQSYWSKMEDKCTMVISGSQLMSYISDFTTLCWFMEPEFQEAVRRLHRVVGNAVVDDRYIVVGTGSTQLYQAALYSLTSPGGPEPVSVVSAAPYYSAYPEETDYLRSRLYKWAGDAYEFDKNGTGPYIEVVNSPNNPDGTLREAVVKNRGDEGKLIHDLAYYWPQYTPIIRPADHDIMTFTFSKSTGHAGSRIGWAVVKDKEVARKMSKFIEMSTLGVSKDSQQRAAKIMGVICDDYKNFKSDELFFEHTRRVMADRWERLRQVVDRNQVFSLPKYPKQYCLFSGELIEPYPGFAWLEAKEEEEEIDSQKVLRGGIKVQGRTGSRFGVAQKYVRVSLLSNEERRRKMCGTDSPASINKSSLPSANGNGTRSPTCSSDHVLNLEQGDPAVFESYWRKMGDRCTMVISGSQLMSYISDFTNICWFMEPEFEEAVRRLHCVVGNAVVDDRYIVVGTGSTQLYQAALYALTSPGGPEPVSVVSAAPYYSSYPDETDYLCSRLYKWAGDAYEFDKNGTGPYIEVVNSPNNPDGTLREAVVKNRGDEGKLIHDLAYYWPQYTPIIRPADHDIMNFTFSKSTGHAGSRIGWAVVKDKEIARRMSKFIEMSTLGVSKDSQQRAAKIMGVLCDGYQNCKSANKSDDLFFEHTRQIMAERWERLRQIVERNQVFCLPKYPKQYCLFSGELIEPYPGFAWLEAKEGEEIDSQKVLRGSIKVQGRTGRRFGVAEKYVRISLLSNEEVFKEFLERLSTIKSMSSNGH
;
A
#
# COMPACT_ATOMS: atom_id res chain seq x y z
N MET A 1 -45.66 -7.71 -55.50
CA MET A 1 -46.45 -6.84 -56.40
C MET A 1 -45.53 -5.72 -56.85
N ILE A 2 -45.25 -5.70 -58.16
CA ILE A 2 -44.88 -4.56 -59.02
C ILE A 2 -43.74 -3.68 -58.47
N GLY A 3 -42.46 -3.86 -58.85
CA GLY A 3 -41.89 -3.69 -60.20
C GLY A 3 -41.58 -2.20 -60.41
N THR A 4 -40.47 -1.68 -60.93
CA THR A 4 -39.25 -2.08 -61.68
C THR A 4 -38.35 -0.80 -61.59
N GLU A 5 -37.02 -0.77 -61.79
CA GLU A 5 -36.29 -1.08 -63.02
C GLU A 5 -34.78 -0.86 -62.79
N SER A 6 -33.96 -1.72 -63.41
CA SER A 6 -32.51 -1.61 -63.65
C SER A 6 -32.18 -0.44 -64.59
N SER A 7 -30.96 0.10 -64.75
CA SER A 7 -29.72 -0.58 -65.14
C SER A 7 -28.56 0.42 -65.35
N ALA A 8 -27.33 -0.05 -65.07
CA ALA A 8 -26.08 0.15 -65.83
C ALA A 8 -25.45 1.57 -65.95
N SER A 9 -24.13 1.79 -66.08
CA SER A 9 -22.89 1.05 -65.84
C SER A 9 -21.70 1.95 -66.29
N ILE A 10 -20.49 1.71 -65.73
CA ILE A 10 -19.15 1.87 -66.35
C ILE A 10 -18.35 3.20 -66.20
N ASN A 11 -17.32 3.07 -65.34
CA ASN A 11 -15.88 3.41 -65.43
C ASN A 11 -15.28 4.83 -65.45
N LYS A 12 -14.34 4.95 -64.49
CA LYS A 12 -12.93 5.41 -64.56
C LYS A 12 -12.63 6.91 -64.82
N GLY A 13 -12.23 7.55 -63.71
CA GLY A 13 -10.84 7.92 -63.49
C GLY A 13 -10.44 9.35 -63.81
N SER A 14 -10.05 10.12 -62.79
CA SER A 14 -8.83 10.96 -62.72
C SER A 14 -8.84 11.85 -61.46
N LEU A 15 -7.67 11.99 -60.83
CA LEU A 15 -7.31 12.90 -59.72
C LEU A 15 -7.62 14.38 -60.06
N PRO A 16 -7.84 15.28 -59.07
CA PRO A 16 -6.69 16.07 -58.57
C PRO A 16 -6.72 16.55 -57.09
N SER A 17 -5.48 16.70 -56.59
CA SER A 17 -4.90 17.76 -55.74
C SER A 17 -5.44 18.09 -54.34
N ALA A 18 -4.46 18.14 -53.43
CA ALA A 18 -4.48 18.68 -52.09
C ALA A 18 -4.76 20.20 -52.01
N ASN A 19 -5.56 20.61 -51.02
CA ASN A 19 -5.15 21.51 -49.92
C ASN A 19 -6.38 21.95 -49.11
N GLY A 20 -6.22 21.98 -47.78
CA GLY A 20 -7.21 22.60 -46.88
C GLY A 20 -7.19 22.03 -45.46
N ASN A 21 -6.07 22.17 -44.76
CA ASN A 21 -5.96 21.90 -43.32
C ASN A 21 -6.85 22.89 -42.55
N GLY A 22 -7.96 22.40 -41.99
CA GLY A 22 -8.73 23.06 -40.95
C GLY A 22 -8.90 22.10 -39.78
N THR A 23 -7.97 22.13 -38.84
CA THR A 23 -8.09 21.44 -37.55
C THR A 23 -9.24 22.07 -36.76
N ARG A 24 -10.43 21.46 -36.84
CA ARG A 24 -11.51 21.72 -35.88
C ARG A 24 -11.05 21.22 -34.52
N SER A 25 -10.75 22.15 -33.63
CA SER A 25 -10.62 21.89 -32.20
C SER A 25 -11.94 21.28 -31.68
N PRO A 26 -11.91 20.22 -30.85
CA PRO A 26 -13.12 19.73 -30.21
C PRO A 26 -13.56 20.76 -29.18
N THR A 27 -14.71 21.40 -29.39
CA THR A 27 -15.35 22.26 -28.40
C THR A 27 -15.83 21.40 -27.23
N CYS A 28 -15.27 21.63 -26.04
CA CYS A 28 -15.78 21.05 -24.80
C CYS A 28 -17.21 21.57 -24.57
N SER A 29 -18.19 20.69 -24.37
CA SER A 29 -19.59 21.11 -24.16
C SER A 29 -19.70 22.02 -22.93
N SER A 30 -20.41 23.14 -23.05
CA SER A 30 -20.56 24.20 -22.04
C SER A 30 -21.29 23.82 -20.74
N ASP A 31 -21.67 22.55 -20.56
CA ASP A 31 -22.45 22.05 -19.42
C ASP A 31 -21.69 21.23 -18.37
N ARG A 32 -20.36 21.11 -18.49
CA ARG A 32 -19.58 20.21 -17.62
C ARG A 32 -19.02 20.90 -16.39
N VAL A 33 -19.13 20.24 -15.23
CA VAL A 33 -18.59 20.73 -13.96
C VAL A 33 -17.09 20.42 -13.86
N LEU A 34 -16.27 21.46 -13.66
CA LEU A 34 -14.84 21.34 -13.43
C LEU A 34 -14.56 20.96 -11.96
N ASN A 35 -14.12 19.73 -11.73
CA ASN A 35 -13.81 19.23 -10.38
C ASN A 35 -12.35 19.53 -9.98
N LEU A 36 -12.19 20.35 -8.96
CA LEU A 36 -10.93 20.80 -8.36
C LEU A 36 -10.88 20.52 -6.85
N GLU A 37 -11.65 19.54 -6.37
CA GLU A 37 -11.64 19.15 -4.95
C GLU A 37 -10.31 18.51 -4.54
N GLN A 38 -9.69 17.77 -5.45
CA GLN A 38 -8.56 16.88 -5.14
C GLN A 38 -7.21 17.60 -5.18
N GLY A 39 -6.38 17.36 -4.17
CA GLY A 39 -5.00 17.83 -4.10
C GLY A 39 -4.01 16.98 -4.89
N ASP A 40 -4.39 16.59 -6.11
CA ASP A 40 -3.60 15.70 -6.99
C ASP A 40 -2.53 16.50 -7.76
N PRO A 41 -1.23 16.32 -7.47
CA PRO A 41 -0.13 17.16 -7.95
C PRO A 41 0.38 16.82 -9.35
N SER A 42 -0.56 16.55 -10.24
CA SER A 42 -0.32 16.27 -11.66
C SER A 42 0.26 17.46 -12.43
N VAL A 43 0.21 18.68 -11.90
CA VAL A 43 0.82 19.88 -12.51
C VAL A 43 2.31 19.72 -12.78
N PHE A 44 3.04 18.94 -11.98
CA PHE A 44 4.48 18.74 -12.15
C PHE A 44 4.85 17.68 -13.20
N GLN A 45 3.86 17.05 -13.82
CA GLN A 45 4.09 16.01 -14.83
C GLN A 45 4.89 16.50 -16.04
N SER A 46 4.69 17.76 -16.44
CA SER A 46 5.42 18.36 -17.56
C SER A 46 6.92 18.44 -17.30
N TYR A 47 7.33 18.70 -16.05
CA TYR A 47 8.74 18.67 -15.66
C TYR A 47 9.31 17.27 -15.81
N TRP A 48 8.65 16.26 -15.23
CA TRP A 48 9.15 14.89 -15.25
C TRP A 48 9.16 14.27 -16.64
N SER A 49 8.30 14.75 -17.55
CA SER A 49 8.30 14.33 -18.95
C SER A 49 9.56 14.80 -19.67
N LYS A 50 10.14 15.95 -19.29
CA LYS A 50 11.42 16.41 -19.82
C LYS A 50 12.61 15.64 -19.24
N MET A 51 12.46 15.12 -18.02
CA MET A 51 13.51 14.44 -17.25
C MET A 51 13.45 12.91 -17.41
N GLU A 52 12.67 12.41 -18.37
CA GLU A 52 12.26 11.01 -18.49
C GLU A 52 13.44 10.04 -18.51
N ASP A 53 14.45 10.30 -19.35
CA ASP A 53 15.64 9.44 -19.48
C ASP A 53 16.43 9.34 -18.17
N LYS A 54 16.53 10.44 -17.41
CA LYS A 54 17.26 10.46 -16.13
C LYS A 54 16.48 9.78 -15.01
N CYS A 55 15.15 9.85 -15.05
CA CYS A 55 14.25 9.42 -13.97
C CYS A 55 13.58 8.07 -14.23
N THR A 56 13.88 7.41 -15.36
CA THR A 56 13.34 6.09 -15.67
C THR A 56 13.83 5.07 -14.64
N MET A 57 12.87 4.40 -14.01
CA MET A 57 13.10 3.30 -13.09
C MET A 57 12.99 1.98 -13.84
N VAL A 58 14.00 1.12 -13.66
CA VAL A 58 14.05 -0.22 -14.23
C VAL A 58 14.20 -1.22 -13.09
N ILE A 59 13.26 -2.15 -12.95
CA ILE A 59 13.28 -3.21 -11.94
C ILE A 59 13.15 -4.55 -12.66
N SER A 60 14.13 -5.45 -12.48
CA SER A 60 14.06 -6.80 -13.03
C SER A 60 13.09 -7.69 -12.24
N GLY A 61 12.66 -8.80 -12.83
CA GLY A 61 11.76 -9.74 -12.18
C GLY A 61 12.25 -10.21 -10.81
N SER A 62 13.55 -10.51 -10.65
CA SER A 62 14.09 -11.08 -9.41
C SER A 62 14.48 -10.06 -8.32
N GLN A 63 14.42 -8.76 -8.60
CA GLN A 63 14.84 -7.73 -7.62
C GLN A 63 13.76 -7.43 -6.58
N LEU A 64 14.13 -7.01 -5.37
CA LEU A 64 13.18 -6.51 -4.36
C LEU A 64 12.02 -7.48 -4.03
N MET A 65 12.23 -8.79 -4.22
CA MET A 65 11.20 -9.80 -3.99
C MET A 65 10.90 -10.00 -2.50
N SER A 66 11.91 -9.90 -1.63
CA SER A 66 11.78 -10.17 -0.20
C SER A 66 10.93 -9.11 0.53
N TYR A 67 10.22 -9.54 1.58
CA TYR A 67 9.67 -8.62 2.59
C TYR A 67 10.73 -7.73 3.22
N ILE A 68 11.93 -8.28 3.40
CA ILE A 68 12.92 -7.81 4.35
C ILE A 68 13.98 -7.01 3.62
N SER A 69 14.32 -5.84 4.14
CA SER A 69 15.45 -5.04 3.70
C SER A 69 16.63 -5.29 4.64
N ASP A 70 16.45 -5.04 5.94
CA ASP A 70 17.46 -5.28 6.97
C ASP A 70 16.81 -5.46 8.36
N PHE A 71 16.86 -6.69 8.89
CA PHE A 71 16.33 -7.03 10.22
C PHE A 71 17.03 -6.34 11.39
N THR A 72 18.22 -5.78 11.19
CA THR A 72 18.96 -5.09 12.26
C THR A 72 18.45 -3.68 12.50
N THR A 73 17.68 -3.14 11.55
CA THR A 73 17.09 -1.80 11.65
C THR A 73 15.72 -1.84 12.31
N LEU A 74 15.36 -0.72 12.94
CA LEU A 74 14.04 -0.53 13.56
C LEU A 74 12.90 -0.65 12.54
N CYS A 75 13.14 -0.22 11.31
CA CYS A 75 12.19 -0.24 10.20
C CYS A 75 12.67 -1.26 9.16
N TRP A 76 12.55 -2.55 9.48
CA TRP A 76 13.19 -3.66 8.77
C TRP A 76 12.82 -3.82 7.28
N PHE A 77 11.77 -3.14 6.84
CA PHE A 77 11.27 -3.10 5.45
C PHE A 77 11.67 -1.82 4.69
N MET A 78 12.49 -0.95 5.29
CA MET A 78 12.99 0.26 4.64
C MET A 78 14.28 -0.02 3.87
N GLU A 79 14.31 0.34 2.59
CA GLU A 79 15.50 0.24 1.74
C GLU A 79 16.53 1.32 2.13
N PRO A 80 17.81 0.96 2.33
CA PRO A 80 18.86 1.91 2.70
C PRO A 80 19.01 3.08 1.71
N GLU A 81 18.87 2.82 0.42
CA GLU A 81 18.95 3.82 -0.65
C GLU A 81 17.84 4.86 -0.52
N PHE A 82 16.63 4.44 -0.14
CA PHE A 82 15.52 5.35 0.13
C PHE A 82 15.79 6.21 1.36
N GLN A 83 16.28 5.60 2.45
CA GLN A 83 16.62 6.33 3.68
C GLN A 83 17.67 7.42 3.41
N GLU A 84 18.74 7.09 2.68
CA GLU A 84 19.78 8.07 2.34
C GLU A 84 19.26 9.15 1.39
N ALA A 85 18.42 8.79 0.41
CA ALA A 85 17.83 9.76 -0.50
C ALA A 85 16.93 10.77 0.24
N VAL A 86 16.16 10.34 1.25
CA VAL A 86 15.38 11.23 2.12
C VAL A 86 16.30 12.20 2.87
N ARG A 87 17.36 11.70 3.52
CA ARG A 87 18.32 12.54 4.26
C ARG A 87 18.99 13.56 3.36
N ARG A 88 19.40 13.12 2.17
CA ARG A 88 20.07 13.97 1.19
C ARG A 88 19.14 15.05 0.65
N LEU A 89 17.88 14.72 0.38
CA LEU A 89 16.88 15.70 -0.06
C LEU A 89 16.69 16.80 0.98
N HIS A 90 16.49 16.45 2.25
CA HIS A 90 16.32 17.44 3.30
C HIS A 90 17.57 18.29 3.54
N ARG A 91 18.78 17.73 3.40
CA ARG A 91 20.04 18.51 3.46
C ARG A 91 20.16 19.50 2.30
N VAL A 92 19.79 19.10 1.08
CA VAL A 92 19.82 19.99 -0.09
C VAL A 92 18.79 21.12 0.04
N VAL A 93 17.58 20.82 0.52
CA VAL A 93 16.51 21.82 0.65
C VAL A 93 16.68 22.69 1.90
N GLY A 94 17.25 22.15 2.98
CA GLY A 94 17.40 22.84 4.26
C GLY A 94 16.08 23.03 5.02
N ASN A 95 15.04 22.25 4.70
CA ASN A 95 13.71 22.41 5.30
C ASN A 95 13.49 21.57 6.57
N ALA A 96 14.35 20.61 6.90
CA ALA A 96 14.19 19.81 8.12
C ALA A 96 15.54 19.34 8.68
N VAL A 97 15.64 19.28 10.01
CA VAL A 97 16.73 18.61 10.71
C VAL A 97 16.49 17.10 10.65
N VAL A 98 17.36 16.40 9.94
CA VAL A 98 17.27 14.94 9.76
C VAL A 98 18.42 14.20 10.45
N ASP A 99 19.57 14.83 10.61
CA ASP A 99 20.73 14.23 11.26
C ASP A 99 20.41 13.88 12.72
N ASP A 100 20.88 12.71 13.18
CA ASP A 100 20.53 12.14 14.49
C ASP A 100 19.02 11.95 14.74
N ARG A 101 18.21 11.80 13.68
CA ARG A 101 16.79 11.43 13.75
C ARG A 101 16.54 10.03 13.20
N TYR A 102 15.46 9.39 13.66
CA TYR A 102 14.96 8.14 13.10
C TYR A 102 14.05 8.44 11.90
N ILE A 103 14.16 7.62 10.86
CA ILE A 103 13.31 7.70 9.66
C ILE A 103 12.38 6.49 9.66
N VAL A 104 11.09 6.74 9.50
CA VAL A 104 10.06 5.70 9.34
C VAL A 104 9.38 5.89 8.00
N VAL A 105 9.37 4.88 7.14
CA VAL A 105 8.68 4.90 5.83
C VAL A 105 7.25 4.39 5.98
N GLY A 106 6.30 5.03 5.28
CA GLY A 106 4.89 4.63 5.25
C GLY A 106 4.27 4.75 3.86
N THR A 107 3.14 4.08 3.67
CA THR A 107 2.30 4.15 2.47
C THR A 107 1.58 5.50 2.40
N GLY A 108 2.35 6.54 2.06
CA GLY A 108 1.96 7.94 2.14
C GLY A 108 1.97 8.50 3.57
N SER A 109 1.78 9.83 3.69
CA SER A 109 1.66 10.47 5.00
C SER A 109 0.40 10.07 5.76
N THR A 110 -0.66 9.63 5.09
CA THR A 110 -1.91 9.11 5.70
C THR A 110 -1.65 7.93 6.65
N GLN A 111 -0.81 6.96 6.24
CA GLN A 111 -0.45 5.85 7.13
C GLN A 111 0.45 6.32 8.28
N LEU A 112 1.36 7.26 8.02
CA LEU A 112 2.28 7.80 9.02
C LEU A 112 1.56 8.64 10.08
N TYR A 113 0.50 9.35 9.69
CA TYR A 113 -0.38 10.06 10.61
C TYR A 113 -0.98 9.10 11.63
N GLN A 114 -1.58 8.00 11.17
CA GLN A 114 -2.14 6.97 12.06
C GLN A 114 -1.05 6.26 12.89
N ALA A 115 0.12 6.01 12.30
CA ALA A 115 1.26 5.45 13.02
C ALA A 115 1.72 6.36 14.16
N ALA A 116 1.74 7.68 13.94
CA ALA A 116 2.08 8.67 14.95
C ALA A 116 1.02 8.70 16.06
N LEU A 117 -0.28 8.73 15.73
CA LEU A 117 -1.36 8.61 16.72
C LEU A 117 -1.21 7.35 17.58
N TYR A 118 -1.01 6.19 16.94
CA TYR A 118 -0.77 4.93 17.65
C TYR A 118 0.45 5.00 18.57
N SER A 119 1.57 5.59 18.10
CA SER A 119 2.81 5.65 18.88
C SER A 119 2.71 6.52 20.14
N LEU A 120 1.85 7.55 20.09
CA LEU A 120 1.62 8.52 21.16
C LEU A 120 0.51 8.10 22.12
N THR A 121 -0.12 6.95 21.88
CA THR A 121 -1.18 6.39 22.73
C THR A 121 -0.73 5.08 23.38
N SER A 122 -1.45 4.68 24.42
CA SER A 122 -1.21 3.44 25.15
C SER A 122 -2.53 2.72 25.41
N PRO A 123 -2.60 1.39 25.27
CA PRO A 123 -3.76 0.62 25.70
C PRO A 123 -4.01 0.76 27.20
N GLY A 124 -5.28 0.76 27.63
CA GLY A 124 -5.66 0.70 29.04
C GLY A 124 -5.95 2.04 29.73
N GLY A 125 -5.88 3.17 29.02
CA GLY A 125 -6.42 4.44 29.53
C GLY A 125 -7.95 4.39 29.70
N PRO A 126 -8.53 5.11 30.68
CA PRO A 126 -9.98 5.10 30.91
C PRO A 126 -10.78 5.72 29.75
N GLU A 127 -10.17 6.68 29.04
CA GLU A 127 -10.76 7.38 27.90
C GLU A 127 -9.77 7.44 26.72
N PRO A 128 -10.25 7.41 25.46
CA PRO A 128 -9.38 7.62 24.29
C PRO A 128 -8.75 9.01 24.30
N VAL A 129 -7.47 9.09 23.90
CA VAL A 129 -6.72 10.35 23.80
C VAL A 129 -7.37 11.29 22.79
N SER A 130 -7.56 12.54 23.18
CA SER A 130 -8.19 13.55 22.32
C SER A 130 -7.23 14.01 21.23
N VAL A 131 -7.65 13.98 19.97
CA VAL A 131 -6.90 14.47 18.82
C VAL A 131 -7.53 15.76 18.32
N VAL A 132 -6.76 16.84 18.29
CA VAL A 132 -7.23 18.18 17.89
C VAL A 132 -6.35 18.76 16.79
N SER A 133 -6.91 19.67 15.99
CA SER A 133 -6.16 20.48 15.03
C SER A 133 -6.81 21.84 14.86
N ALA A 134 -6.00 22.89 14.71
CA ALA A 134 -6.49 24.26 14.61
C ALA A 134 -7.34 24.47 13.34
N ALA A 135 -8.57 24.94 13.48
CA ALA A 135 -9.40 25.26 12.32
C ALA A 135 -8.89 26.51 11.57
N PRO A 136 -9.02 26.59 10.24
CA PRO A 136 -9.37 25.49 9.35
C PRO A 136 -8.24 24.43 9.31
N TYR A 137 -8.59 23.15 9.47
CA TYR A 137 -7.66 22.01 9.50
C TYR A 137 -7.81 21.12 8.26
N TYR A 138 -6.83 20.25 7.98
CA TYR A 138 -6.96 19.30 6.88
C TYR A 138 -8.20 18.42 7.05
N SER A 139 -9.15 18.59 6.13
CA SER A 139 -10.49 17.98 6.19
C SER A 139 -10.56 16.46 6.33
N ALA A 140 -9.46 15.72 6.17
CA ALA A 140 -9.48 14.26 6.36
C ALA A 140 -9.15 13.85 7.80
N TYR A 141 -8.52 14.70 8.62
CA TYR A 141 -8.15 14.33 10.00
C TYR A 141 -9.32 13.76 10.83
N PRO A 142 -10.55 14.33 10.79
CA PRO A 142 -11.66 13.76 11.56
C PRO A 142 -12.01 12.33 11.12
N GLU A 143 -12.21 12.12 9.81
CA GLU A 143 -12.56 10.80 9.26
C GLU A 143 -11.41 9.78 9.47
N GLU A 144 -10.16 10.18 9.20
CA GLU A 144 -8.96 9.34 9.36
C GLU A 144 -8.69 8.98 10.84
N THR A 145 -9.12 9.82 11.80
CA THR A 145 -9.01 9.53 13.24
C THR A 145 -10.09 8.54 13.69
N ASP A 146 -11.33 8.69 13.23
CA ASP A 146 -12.47 8.00 13.85
C ASP A 146 -13.00 6.79 13.08
N TYR A 147 -12.51 6.51 11.85
CA TYR A 147 -13.10 5.46 11.00
C TYR A 147 -13.14 4.06 11.63
N LEU A 148 -12.16 3.70 12.46
CA LEU A 148 -12.13 2.42 13.20
C LEU A 148 -12.71 2.51 14.62
N ARG A 149 -13.19 3.68 15.04
CA ARG A 149 -13.69 3.95 16.39
C ARG A 149 -12.72 3.40 17.45
N SER A 150 -11.45 3.76 17.32
CA SER A 150 -10.37 3.29 18.19
C SER A 150 -10.68 3.56 19.67
N ARG A 151 -10.28 2.64 20.56
CA ARG A 151 -10.27 2.92 22.01
C ARG A 151 -9.03 3.72 22.44
N LEU A 152 -8.06 3.91 21.54
CA LEU A 152 -6.79 4.57 21.84
C LEU A 152 -6.89 6.09 21.68
N TYR A 153 -7.62 6.56 20.68
CA TYR A 153 -7.76 7.98 20.35
C TYR A 153 -9.13 8.29 19.74
N LYS A 154 -9.54 9.57 19.82
CA LYS A 154 -10.78 10.09 19.23
C LYS A 154 -10.57 11.52 18.71
N TRP A 155 -11.26 11.89 17.64
CA TRP A 155 -11.29 13.28 17.19
C TRP A 155 -12.00 14.17 18.23
N ALA A 156 -11.40 15.30 18.57
CA ALA A 156 -11.89 16.22 19.60
C ALA A 156 -12.11 17.66 19.11
N GLY A 157 -11.94 17.92 17.81
CA GLY A 157 -12.31 19.21 17.19
C GLY A 157 -11.18 20.23 17.12
N ASP A 158 -11.56 21.51 17.21
CA ASP A 158 -10.65 22.65 17.03
C ASP A 158 -9.71 22.82 18.22
N ALA A 159 -8.41 22.89 17.93
CA ALA A 159 -7.37 23.15 18.92
C ALA A 159 -7.52 24.53 19.61
N TYR A 160 -8.14 25.53 18.97
CA TYR A 160 -8.38 26.84 19.60
C TYR A 160 -9.43 26.81 20.70
N GLU A 161 -10.40 25.90 20.59
CA GLU A 161 -11.53 25.77 21.52
C GLU A 161 -11.29 24.69 22.59
N PHE A 162 -10.17 23.97 22.50
CA PHE A 162 -9.87 22.85 23.39
C PHE A 162 -9.48 23.33 24.80
N ASP A 163 -10.40 23.15 25.77
CA ASP A 163 -10.16 23.46 27.18
C ASP A 163 -9.39 22.33 27.89
N LYS A 164 -8.21 22.67 28.40
CA LYS A 164 -7.31 21.75 29.12
C LYS A 164 -7.69 21.51 30.57
N ASN A 165 -8.44 22.42 31.19
CA ASN A 165 -8.60 22.40 32.64
C ASN A 165 -9.47 21.23 33.15
N GLY A 166 -10.03 20.42 32.24
CA GLY A 166 -10.75 19.18 32.55
C GLY A 166 -10.43 17.97 31.66
N THR A 167 -9.46 18.06 30.74
CA THR A 167 -9.18 17.01 29.75
C THR A 167 -7.77 16.46 29.94
N GLY A 168 -7.63 15.14 30.07
CA GLY A 168 -6.35 14.45 30.20
C GLY A 168 -5.46 14.54 28.94
N PRO A 169 -4.64 13.52 28.63
CA PRO A 169 -3.67 13.59 27.54
C PRO A 169 -4.34 13.88 26.19
N TYR A 170 -3.65 14.67 25.35
CA TYR A 170 -4.12 15.05 24.02
C TYR A 170 -2.97 15.06 23.00
N ILE A 171 -3.34 14.94 21.72
CA ILE A 171 -2.45 15.07 20.58
C ILE A 171 -2.93 16.22 19.72
N GLU A 172 -2.09 17.22 19.51
CA GLU A 172 -2.36 18.30 18.57
C GLU A 172 -1.60 18.06 17.26
N VAL A 173 -2.35 18.11 16.16
CA VAL A 173 -1.84 17.92 14.81
C VAL A 173 -1.67 19.29 14.15
N VAL A 174 -0.43 19.65 13.89
CA VAL A 174 -0.05 20.94 13.30
C VAL A 174 0.27 20.74 11.82
N ASN A 175 -0.60 21.19 10.93
CA ASN A 175 -0.33 21.18 9.49
C ASN A 175 0.30 22.50 9.05
N SER A 176 1.53 22.44 8.52
CA SER A 176 2.33 23.65 8.23
C SER A 176 3.25 23.43 7.01
N PRO A 177 3.07 24.18 5.90
CA PRO A 177 1.95 25.04 5.57
C PRO A 177 0.61 24.32 5.66
N ASN A 178 -0.39 25.04 6.13
CA ASN A 178 -1.70 24.49 6.41
C ASN A 178 -2.52 24.23 5.13
N ASN A 179 -3.31 23.17 5.17
CA ASN A 179 -4.37 22.87 4.21
C ASN A 179 -5.70 23.22 4.89
N PRO A 180 -6.38 24.31 4.47
CA PRO A 180 -6.42 24.77 3.09
C PRO A 180 -5.64 26.06 2.78
N ASP A 181 -5.28 26.85 3.79
CA ASP A 181 -4.97 28.28 3.63
C ASP A 181 -3.49 28.61 3.37
N GLY A 182 -2.60 27.61 3.31
CA GLY A 182 -1.18 27.80 3.03
C GLY A 182 -0.37 28.51 4.13
N THR A 183 -0.96 28.77 5.30
CA THR A 183 -0.28 29.50 6.38
C THR A 183 0.75 28.61 7.08
N LEU A 184 1.91 29.16 7.42
CA LEU A 184 2.83 28.50 8.35
C LEU A 184 2.23 28.55 9.76
N ARG A 185 2.16 27.40 10.42
CA ARG A 185 1.54 27.23 11.73
C ARG A 185 2.51 26.62 12.75
N GLU A 186 2.24 26.91 14.00
CA GLU A 186 2.80 26.31 15.20
C GLU A 186 1.63 25.79 16.05
N ALA A 187 1.92 25.03 17.10
CA ALA A 187 0.90 24.57 18.06
C ALA A 187 0.22 25.75 18.76
N VAL A 188 -1.10 25.68 18.93
CA VAL A 188 -1.95 26.77 19.44
C VAL A 188 -2.56 26.49 20.82
N VAL A 189 -2.58 25.22 21.27
CA VAL A 189 -3.21 24.90 22.55
C VAL A 189 -2.34 25.44 23.70
N LYS A 190 -2.81 26.50 24.37
CA LYS A 190 -2.11 27.23 25.45
C LYS A 190 -1.85 26.36 26.67
N ASN A 191 -0.74 26.52 27.39
CA ASN A 191 -0.39 25.72 28.60
C ASN A 191 -0.28 24.21 28.32
N ARG A 192 0.55 23.80 27.35
CA ARG A 192 0.71 22.39 26.90
C ARG A 192 1.05 21.39 28.02
N GLY A 193 1.78 21.80 29.05
CA GLY A 193 2.35 20.87 30.03
C GLY A 193 3.19 19.78 29.35
N ASP A 194 3.52 18.72 30.10
CA ASP A 194 4.25 17.56 29.56
C ASP A 194 3.34 16.53 28.86
N GLU A 195 2.02 16.66 29.07
CA GLU A 195 1.01 15.70 28.62
C GLU A 195 0.60 15.89 27.15
N GLY A 196 0.62 17.12 26.63
CA GLY A 196 0.29 17.38 25.22
C GLY A 196 1.38 16.88 24.27
N LYS A 197 1.03 16.08 23.25
CA LYS A 197 1.96 15.61 22.21
C LYS A 197 1.68 16.29 20.87
N LEU A 198 2.72 16.48 20.06
CA LEU A 198 2.59 17.17 18.76
C LEU A 198 2.98 16.26 17.61
N ILE A 199 2.18 16.34 16.55
CA ILE A 199 2.52 15.80 15.23
C ILE A 199 2.57 16.97 14.26
N HIS A 200 3.71 17.18 13.60
CA HIS A 200 3.83 18.20 12.57
C HIS A 200 3.68 17.56 11.19
N ASP A 201 2.56 17.85 10.52
CA ASP A 201 2.33 17.48 9.13
C ASP A 201 2.92 18.55 8.21
N LEU A 202 4.08 18.24 7.63
CA LEU A 202 4.88 19.12 6.79
C LEU A 202 4.79 18.73 5.31
N ALA A 203 3.66 18.16 4.87
CA ALA A 203 3.45 17.75 3.49
C ALA A 203 3.73 18.87 2.46
N TYR A 204 3.46 20.13 2.82
CA TYR A 204 3.63 21.30 1.95
C TYR A 204 4.88 22.15 2.27
N TYR A 205 5.75 21.74 3.20
CA TYR A 205 6.91 22.54 3.59
C TYR A 205 8.08 22.37 2.60
N TRP A 206 7.84 22.81 1.36
CA TRP A 206 8.74 22.71 0.22
C TRP A 206 8.81 24.04 -0.55
N PRO A 207 9.94 24.35 -1.23
CA PRO A 207 10.15 25.67 -1.85
C PRO A 207 9.14 26.05 -2.93
N GLN A 208 8.47 25.08 -3.54
CA GLN A 208 7.42 25.35 -4.53
C GLN A 208 6.12 25.89 -3.92
N TYR A 209 5.89 25.73 -2.62
CA TYR A 209 4.67 26.17 -1.95
C TYR A 209 4.89 27.32 -0.98
N THR A 210 6.05 27.37 -0.31
CA THR A 210 6.33 28.34 0.74
C THR A 210 7.83 28.66 0.78
N PRO A 211 8.23 29.88 1.18
CA PRO A 211 9.60 30.14 1.60
C PRO A 211 10.02 29.19 2.72
N ILE A 212 11.22 28.63 2.61
CA ILE A 212 11.86 27.87 3.68
C ILE A 212 12.55 28.86 4.60
N ILE A 213 11.93 29.16 5.75
CA ILE A 213 12.42 30.21 6.66
C ILE A 213 13.33 29.68 7.77
N ARG A 214 13.24 28.38 8.06
CA ARG A 214 14.12 27.65 8.99
C ARG A 214 14.02 26.15 8.76
N PRO A 215 15.04 25.35 9.09
CA PRO A 215 14.88 23.90 9.21
C PRO A 215 13.84 23.58 10.30
N ALA A 216 12.85 22.74 9.98
CA ALA A 216 11.92 22.21 10.97
C ALA A 216 12.64 21.21 11.89
N ASP A 217 12.38 21.27 13.19
CA ASP A 217 12.98 20.37 14.19
C ASP A 217 11.99 20.01 15.31
N HIS A 218 10.91 19.33 14.93
CA HIS A 218 9.86 18.90 15.85
C HIS A 218 10.00 17.41 16.22
N ASP A 219 9.25 16.97 17.23
CA ASP A 219 9.34 15.60 17.77
C ASP A 219 8.97 14.52 16.74
N ILE A 220 7.89 14.77 15.99
CA ILE A 220 7.41 13.96 14.88
C ILE A 220 7.09 14.90 13.73
N MET A 221 7.76 14.71 12.59
CA MET A 221 7.53 15.45 11.36
C MET A 221 7.17 14.49 10.24
N THR A 222 6.01 14.64 9.60
CA THR A 222 5.59 13.79 8.47
C THR A 222 5.71 14.53 7.14
N PHE A 223 6.26 13.84 6.14
CA PHE A 223 6.42 14.33 4.78
C PHE A 223 5.86 13.31 3.77
N THR A 224 5.61 13.76 2.55
CA THR A 224 5.12 12.87 1.49
C THR A 224 5.74 13.19 0.13
N PHE A 225 6.07 12.11 -0.59
CA PHE A 225 6.52 12.17 -1.98
C PHE A 225 5.47 12.79 -2.91
N SER A 226 4.19 12.64 -2.54
CA SER A 226 3.07 13.18 -3.30
C SER A 226 3.21 14.70 -3.51
N LYS A 227 3.45 15.44 -2.43
CA LYS A 227 3.50 16.91 -2.47
C LYS A 227 4.92 17.42 -2.71
N SER A 228 5.95 16.67 -2.35
CA SER A 228 7.34 17.10 -2.61
C SER A 228 7.71 17.02 -4.09
N THR A 229 7.30 15.97 -4.82
CA THR A 229 7.71 15.78 -6.23
C THR A 229 6.55 15.65 -7.22
N GLY A 230 5.33 15.46 -6.75
CA GLY A 230 4.15 15.24 -7.59
C GLY A 230 3.74 13.77 -7.76
N HIS A 231 4.49 12.84 -7.19
CA HIS A 231 4.29 11.40 -7.34
C HIS A 231 3.33 10.83 -6.29
N ALA A 232 2.09 11.30 -6.35
CA ALA A 232 1.01 10.81 -5.51
C ALA A 232 0.73 9.31 -5.65
N GLY A 233 0.76 8.77 -6.87
CA GLY A 233 0.43 7.37 -7.17
C GLY A 233 1.44 6.34 -6.65
N SER A 234 2.68 6.75 -6.34
CA SER A 234 3.66 5.88 -5.67
C SER A 234 3.30 5.59 -4.21
N ARG A 235 2.34 6.32 -3.63
CA ARG A 235 1.88 6.11 -2.25
C ARG A 235 3.01 5.92 -1.24
N ILE A 236 3.96 6.86 -1.21
CA ILE A 236 5.08 6.81 -0.26
C ILE A 236 5.26 8.13 0.49
N GLY A 237 5.56 8.03 1.78
CA GLY A 237 5.89 9.13 2.67
C GLY A 237 6.90 8.68 3.72
N TRP A 238 7.43 9.64 4.47
CA TRP A 238 8.37 9.35 5.55
C TRP A 238 8.11 10.27 6.75
N ALA A 239 8.37 9.75 7.94
CA ALA A 239 8.41 10.51 9.18
C ALA A 239 9.85 10.66 9.65
N VAL A 240 10.18 11.84 10.15
CA VAL A 240 11.43 12.15 10.85
C VAL A 240 11.09 12.28 12.32
N VAL A 241 11.68 11.44 13.17
CA VAL A 241 11.29 11.25 14.56
C VAL A 241 12.49 11.39 15.48
N LYS A 242 12.35 12.18 16.55
CA LYS A 242 13.40 12.35 17.57
C LYS A 242 13.53 11.12 18.48
N ASP A 243 12.40 10.66 19.02
CA ASP A 243 12.37 9.58 20.00
C ASP A 243 12.40 8.19 19.35
N LYS A 244 13.33 7.33 19.81
CA LYS A 244 13.52 5.98 19.27
C LYS A 244 12.32 5.07 19.52
N GLU A 245 11.70 5.16 20.69
CA GLU A 245 10.57 4.30 21.07
C GLU A 245 9.29 4.71 20.33
N VAL A 246 9.09 6.01 20.13
CA VAL A 246 8.04 6.54 19.23
C VAL A 246 8.24 6.00 17.83
N ALA A 247 9.45 6.13 17.26
CA ALA A 247 9.76 5.59 15.93
C ALA A 247 9.50 4.08 15.87
N ARG A 248 9.89 3.33 16.91
CA ARG A 248 9.69 1.86 16.99
C ARG A 248 8.20 1.51 16.99
N LYS A 249 7.39 2.22 17.77
CA LYS A 249 5.93 2.04 17.79
C LYS A 249 5.29 2.40 16.44
N MET A 250 5.76 3.47 15.77
CA MET A 250 5.32 3.82 14.42
C MET A 250 5.64 2.70 13.42
N SER A 251 6.88 2.18 13.43
CA SER A 251 7.25 1.04 12.58
C SER A 251 6.43 -0.22 12.89
N LYS A 252 6.13 -0.48 14.18
CA LYS A 252 5.24 -1.59 14.56
C LYS A 252 3.82 -1.40 14.02
N PHE A 253 3.25 -0.20 14.05
CA PHE A 253 1.96 0.07 13.42
C PHE A 253 1.96 -0.28 11.93
N ILE A 254 3.02 0.08 11.21
CA ILE A 254 3.14 -0.19 9.77
C ILE A 254 3.30 -1.69 9.49
N GLU A 255 4.04 -2.40 10.35
CA GLU A 255 4.10 -3.86 10.33
C GLU A 255 2.71 -4.49 10.52
N MET A 256 1.93 -4.01 11.50
CA MET A 256 0.60 -4.55 11.77
C MET A 256 -0.45 -4.19 10.71
N SER A 257 -0.35 -3.01 10.09
CA SER A 257 -1.36 -2.52 9.13
C SER A 257 -1.14 -3.01 7.69
N THR A 258 0.12 -3.12 7.24
CA THR A 258 0.43 -3.47 5.84
C THR A 258 1.62 -4.43 5.68
N LEU A 259 2.24 -4.85 6.79
CA LEU A 259 3.45 -5.67 6.82
C LEU A 259 4.60 -5.03 6.01
N GLY A 260 4.72 -3.71 6.11
CA GLY A 260 5.73 -2.89 5.41
C GLY A 260 5.17 -2.05 4.26
N VAL A 261 6.07 -1.45 3.49
CA VAL A 261 5.77 -0.50 2.40
C VAL A 261 6.38 -1.00 1.09
N SER A 262 5.71 -0.74 -0.04
CA SER A 262 6.18 -1.16 -1.37
C SER A 262 7.64 -0.77 -1.62
N LYS A 263 8.50 -1.76 -1.84
CA LYS A 263 9.89 -1.57 -2.24
C LYS A 263 10.01 -0.95 -3.64
N ASP A 264 9.04 -1.20 -4.51
CA ASP A 264 8.99 -0.60 -5.84
C ASP A 264 8.89 0.94 -5.74
N SER A 265 8.06 1.43 -4.82
CA SER A 265 7.90 2.87 -4.58
C SER A 265 9.07 3.48 -3.81
N GLN A 266 9.70 2.73 -2.91
CA GLN A 266 10.95 3.15 -2.25
C GLN A 266 12.06 3.35 -3.28
N GLN A 267 12.24 2.41 -4.20
CA GLN A 267 13.23 2.50 -5.27
C GLN A 267 12.95 3.68 -6.21
N ARG A 268 11.68 3.87 -6.60
CA ARG A 268 11.27 5.00 -7.44
C ARG A 268 11.57 6.34 -6.77
N ALA A 269 11.19 6.47 -5.50
CA ALA A 269 11.41 7.68 -4.74
C ALA A 269 12.91 7.95 -4.56
N ALA A 270 13.72 6.93 -4.23
CA ALA A 270 15.17 7.04 -4.10
C ALA A 270 15.81 7.55 -5.41
N LYS A 271 15.42 6.98 -6.55
CA LYS A 271 15.91 7.40 -7.87
C LYS A 271 15.58 8.86 -8.18
N ILE A 272 14.32 9.26 -8.00
CA ILE A 272 13.85 10.61 -8.33
C ILE A 272 14.46 11.66 -7.39
N MET A 273 14.46 11.41 -6.08
CA MET A 273 15.12 12.28 -5.11
C MET A 273 16.62 12.38 -5.37
N GLY A 274 17.25 11.28 -5.77
CA GLY A 274 18.64 11.24 -6.21
C GLY A 274 18.91 12.18 -7.38
N VAL A 275 18.10 12.11 -8.45
CA VAL A 275 18.24 13.02 -9.60
C VAL A 275 18.10 14.48 -9.19
N ILE A 276 17.08 14.83 -8.40
CA ILE A 276 16.89 16.18 -7.87
C ILE A 276 18.17 16.64 -7.16
N CYS A 277 18.64 15.87 -6.18
CA CYS A 277 19.78 16.25 -5.37
C CYS A 277 21.09 16.35 -6.17
N ASP A 278 21.28 15.53 -7.20
CA ASP A 278 22.47 15.59 -8.07
C ASP A 278 22.45 16.82 -8.98
N ASP A 279 21.28 17.21 -9.49
CA ASP A 279 21.17 18.43 -10.30
C ASP A 279 21.50 19.68 -9.45
N TYR A 280 21.06 19.74 -8.18
CA TYR A 280 21.40 20.84 -7.26
C TYR A 280 22.89 20.88 -6.88
N LYS A 281 23.53 19.72 -6.67
CA LYS A 281 24.98 19.68 -6.35
C LYS A 281 25.85 20.16 -7.51
N ASN A 282 25.44 19.88 -8.74
CA ASN A 282 26.24 20.15 -9.93
C ASN A 282 25.91 21.48 -10.61
N PHE A 283 24.96 22.27 -10.07
CA PHE A 283 24.43 23.52 -10.67
C PHE A 283 24.11 23.37 -12.18
N LYS A 284 23.57 22.21 -12.57
CA LYS A 284 23.29 21.94 -13.98
C LYS A 284 21.95 22.55 -14.38
N SER A 285 22.02 23.77 -14.96
CA SER A 285 20.98 24.48 -15.74
C SER A 285 19.88 25.25 -14.98
N ASP A 286 19.18 26.11 -15.74
CA ASP A 286 18.00 26.89 -15.35
C ASP A 286 16.70 26.04 -15.16
N GLU A 287 16.81 24.70 -15.24
CA GLU A 287 15.71 23.73 -15.11
C GLU A 287 15.77 22.91 -13.81
N LEU A 288 16.31 23.48 -12.73
CA LEU A 288 16.23 22.87 -11.40
C LEU A 288 14.77 22.71 -10.94
N PHE A 289 14.46 21.57 -10.31
CA PHE A 289 13.09 21.15 -10.03
C PHE A 289 12.31 22.15 -9.17
N PHE A 290 12.86 22.60 -8.04
CA PHE A 290 12.14 23.50 -7.13
C PHE A 290 11.99 24.91 -7.72
N GLU A 291 12.94 25.40 -8.52
CA GLU A 291 12.85 26.68 -9.23
C GLU A 291 11.80 26.62 -10.34
N HIS A 292 11.76 25.52 -11.10
CA HIS A 292 10.74 25.30 -12.12
C HIS A 292 9.34 25.22 -11.52
N THR A 293 9.14 24.36 -10.52
CA THR A 293 7.83 24.15 -9.91
C THR A 293 7.35 25.36 -9.12
N ARG A 294 8.25 26.09 -8.45
CA ARG A 294 7.95 27.40 -7.82
C ARG A 294 7.44 28.41 -8.85
N ARG A 295 8.09 28.53 -10.02
CA ARG A 295 7.61 29.42 -11.10
C ARG A 295 6.21 29.03 -11.59
N VAL A 296 5.95 27.73 -11.74
CA VAL A 296 4.62 27.23 -12.15
C VAL A 296 3.55 27.57 -11.12
N MET A 297 3.84 27.39 -9.82
CA MET A 297 2.91 27.74 -8.75
C MET A 297 2.70 29.25 -8.64
N ALA A 298 3.77 30.05 -8.80
CA ALA A 298 3.69 31.50 -8.81
C ALA A 298 2.82 32.04 -9.96
N ASP A 299 3.00 31.54 -11.19
CA ASP A 299 2.16 31.93 -12.34
C ASP A 299 0.68 31.62 -12.09
N ARG A 300 0.37 30.41 -11.60
CA ARG A 300 -1.00 30.01 -11.29
C ARG A 300 -1.63 30.87 -10.22
N TRP A 301 -0.89 31.15 -9.15
CA TRP A 301 -1.34 31.98 -8.04
C TRP A 301 -1.60 33.41 -8.47
N GLU A 302 -0.69 34.01 -9.24
CA GLU A 302 -0.80 35.37 -9.74
C GLU A 302 -1.99 35.56 -10.67
N ARG A 303 -2.16 34.64 -11.63
CA ARG A 303 -3.32 34.65 -12.54
C ARG A 303 -4.63 34.52 -11.80
N LEU A 304 -4.69 33.66 -10.76
CA LEU A 304 -5.89 33.52 -9.95
C LEU A 304 -6.20 34.81 -9.18
N ARG A 305 -5.19 35.40 -8.51
CA ARG A 305 -5.37 36.66 -7.77
C ARG A 305 -5.91 37.77 -8.65
N GLN A 306 -5.35 37.95 -9.85
CA GLN A 306 -5.84 38.94 -10.80
C GLN A 306 -7.31 38.74 -11.20
N VAL A 307 -7.79 37.49 -11.26
CA VAL A 307 -9.19 37.17 -11.55
C VAL A 307 -10.08 37.46 -10.34
N VAL A 308 -9.66 37.06 -9.13
CA VAL A 308 -10.42 37.27 -7.89
C VAL A 308 -10.50 38.76 -7.53
N ASP A 309 -9.41 39.51 -7.69
CA ASP A 309 -9.39 40.95 -7.42
C ASP A 309 -10.35 41.72 -8.35
N ARG A 310 -10.55 41.25 -9.58
CA ARG A 310 -11.50 41.82 -10.54
C ARG A 310 -12.95 41.43 -10.26
N ASN A 311 -13.22 40.20 -9.83
CA ASN A 311 -14.60 39.73 -9.69
C ASN A 311 -15.30 40.30 -8.45
N GLN A 312 -14.53 40.69 -7.43
CA GLN A 312 -14.99 41.19 -6.13
C GLN A 312 -15.94 40.29 -5.32
N VAL A 313 -16.40 39.15 -5.85
CA VAL A 313 -17.25 38.16 -5.17
C VAL A 313 -16.47 37.39 -4.11
N PHE A 314 -15.22 37.03 -4.41
CA PHE A 314 -14.37 36.27 -3.50
C PHE A 314 -13.17 37.09 -3.03
N SER A 315 -12.60 36.70 -1.90
CA SER A 315 -11.29 37.14 -1.44
C SER A 315 -10.34 35.95 -1.31
N LEU A 316 -9.03 36.23 -1.32
CA LEU A 316 -7.95 35.27 -1.10
C LEU A 316 -7.08 35.73 0.07
N PRO A 317 -6.43 34.81 0.79
CA PRO A 317 -5.46 35.16 1.82
C PRO A 317 -4.30 35.98 1.23
N LYS A 318 -3.85 36.97 1.99
CA LYS A 318 -2.66 37.76 1.67
C LYS A 318 -1.49 37.23 2.49
N TYR A 319 -0.38 36.95 1.83
CA TYR A 319 0.82 36.45 2.49
C TYR A 319 1.93 37.49 2.44
N PRO A 320 2.62 37.78 3.56
CA PRO A 320 3.80 38.62 3.53
C PRO A 320 4.95 37.90 2.81
N LYS A 321 5.79 38.65 2.12
CA LYS A 321 7.06 38.11 1.60
C LYS A 321 7.99 37.78 2.77
N GLN A 322 8.70 36.67 2.66
CA GLN A 322 9.66 36.20 3.66
C GLN A 322 10.95 35.78 2.97
N TYR A 323 12.08 35.94 3.68
CA TYR A 323 13.37 35.53 3.15
C TYR A 323 13.45 34.00 3.14
N CYS A 324 13.61 33.42 1.95
CA CYS A 324 13.73 31.99 1.77
C CYS A 324 15.20 31.57 1.84
N LEU A 325 15.56 30.77 2.85
CA LEU A 325 16.91 30.25 3.03
C LEU A 325 17.35 29.34 1.87
N PHE A 326 16.40 28.67 1.22
CA PHE A 326 16.70 27.80 0.09
C PHE A 326 17.08 28.58 -1.17
N SER A 327 16.29 29.59 -1.55
CA SER A 327 16.53 30.35 -2.78
C SER A 327 17.38 31.60 -2.58
N GLY A 328 17.59 32.06 -1.34
CA GLY A 328 18.29 33.32 -1.05
C GLY A 328 17.49 34.57 -1.44
N GLU A 329 16.17 34.45 -1.63
CA GLU A 329 15.30 35.51 -2.16
C GLU A 329 14.15 35.85 -1.19
N LEU A 330 13.69 37.10 -1.26
CA LEU A 330 12.48 37.55 -0.58
C LEU A 330 11.24 37.19 -1.42
N ILE A 331 10.53 36.13 -1.04
CA ILE A 331 9.41 35.58 -1.81
C ILE A 331 8.14 35.44 -0.97
N GLU A 332 6.98 35.50 -1.63
CA GLU A 332 5.71 35.15 -1.02
C GLU A 332 5.41 33.65 -1.16
N PRO A 333 4.59 33.07 -0.27
CA PRO A 333 4.00 31.75 -0.45
C PRO A 333 3.13 31.60 -1.72
N TYR A 334 3.20 30.42 -2.34
CA TYR A 334 2.39 30.00 -3.49
C TYR A 334 1.66 28.69 -3.16
N PRO A 335 0.58 28.75 -2.37
CA PRO A 335 -0.05 27.56 -1.80
C PRO A 335 -0.57 26.60 -2.87
N GLY A 336 -0.60 25.30 -2.54
CA GLY A 336 -1.19 24.27 -3.42
C GLY A 336 -2.70 24.43 -3.61
N PHE A 337 -3.37 25.25 -2.81
CA PHE A 337 -4.80 25.48 -2.88
C PHE A 337 -5.13 26.97 -2.80
N ALA A 338 -6.22 27.33 -3.45
CA ALA A 338 -6.90 28.59 -3.23
C ALA A 338 -7.96 28.42 -2.14
N TRP A 339 -7.88 29.24 -1.11
CA TRP A 339 -8.87 29.32 -0.05
C TRP A 339 -9.74 30.55 -0.26
N LEU A 340 -10.86 30.37 -0.94
CA LEU A 340 -11.73 31.47 -1.34
C LEU A 340 -12.76 31.76 -0.25
N GLU A 341 -12.90 33.03 0.13
CA GLU A 341 -13.95 33.51 1.03
C GLU A 341 -14.93 34.39 0.26
N ALA A 342 -16.24 34.14 0.37
CA ALA A 342 -17.25 35.03 -0.19
C ALA A 342 -17.30 36.36 0.58
N LYS A 343 -17.39 37.49 -0.13
CA LYS A 343 -17.38 38.83 0.48
C LYS A 343 -18.74 39.34 0.96
N GLU A 344 -19.83 38.75 0.51
CA GLU A 344 -21.18 39.18 0.89
C GLU A 344 -21.48 38.79 2.36
N GLU A 345 -22.15 39.69 3.08
CA GLU A 345 -22.45 39.57 4.53
C GLU A 345 -23.77 38.83 4.82
N GLU A 346 -24.37 38.13 3.86
CA GLU A 346 -25.53 37.29 4.16
C GLU A 346 -25.11 36.09 5.02
N GLU A 347 -25.80 35.88 6.14
CA GLU A 347 -25.47 34.89 7.18
C GLU A 347 -25.46 33.42 6.68
N GLU A 348 -25.89 33.14 5.44
CA GLU A 348 -26.05 31.79 4.88
C GLU A 348 -25.30 31.51 3.55
N ILE A 349 -24.28 32.28 3.19
CA ILE A 349 -23.58 32.06 1.91
C ILE A 349 -22.79 30.75 1.90
N ASP A 350 -23.09 29.92 0.89
CA ASP A 350 -22.34 28.71 0.58
C ASP A 350 -21.48 28.95 -0.68
N SER A 351 -20.19 29.21 -0.47
CA SER A 351 -19.23 29.47 -1.52
C SER A 351 -19.10 28.33 -2.53
N GLN A 352 -19.33 27.08 -2.10
CA GLN A 352 -19.33 25.95 -3.01
C GLN A 352 -20.58 25.96 -3.92
N LYS A 353 -21.75 26.35 -3.40
CA LYS A 353 -22.94 26.56 -4.25
C LYS A 353 -22.75 27.72 -5.22
N VAL A 354 -22.12 28.82 -4.79
CA VAL A 354 -21.81 29.96 -5.66
C VAL A 354 -20.89 29.54 -6.81
N LEU A 355 -19.78 28.84 -6.52
CA LEU A 355 -18.87 28.34 -7.57
C LEU A 355 -19.55 27.34 -8.53
N ARG A 356 -20.35 26.41 -7.99
CA ARG A 356 -20.99 25.38 -8.80
C ARG A 356 -22.11 25.95 -9.67
N GLY A 357 -22.94 26.84 -9.12
CA GLY A 357 -24.06 27.46 -9.82
C GLY A 357 -23.61 28.52 -10.83
N GLY A 358 -22.64 29.37 -10.45
CA GLY A 358 -22.19 30.48 -11.28
C GLY A 358 -21.24 30.06 -12.40
N ILE A 359 -20.25 29.21 -12.11
CA ILE A 359 -19.18 28.88 -13.07
C ILE A 359 -18.92 27.38 -13.22
N LYS A 360 -19.82 26.52 -12.72
CA LYS A 360 -19.72 25.06 -12.82
C LYS A 360 -18.38 24.54 -12.26
N VAL A 361 -17.88 25.09 -11.16
CA VAL A 361 -16.66 24.62 -10.48
C VAL A 361 -17.02 23.87 -9.19
N GLN A 362 -16.40 22.70 -8.99
CA GLN A 362 -16.53 21.91 -7.78
C GLN A 362 -15.24 22.00 -6.95
N GLY A 363 -15.32 22.64 -5.79
CA GLY A 363 -14.30 22.69 -4.74
C GLY A 363 -14.78 22.03 -3.45
N ARG A 364 -13.97 22.09 -2.40
CA ARG A 364 -14.29 21.49 -1.09
C ARG A 364 -14.80 22.57 -0.14
N THR A 365 -16.05 22.47 0.29
CA THR A 365 -16.71 23.45 1.17
C THR A 365 -16.02 23.59 2.53
N GLY A 366 -16.07 24.79 3.11
CA GLY A 366 -15.39 25.16 4.35
C GLY A 366 -15.84 24.37 5.58
N SER A 367 -17.09 23.87 5.61
CA SER A 367 -17.59 23.04 6.71
C SER A 367 -16.79 21.76 6.90
N ARG A 368 -16.18 21.21 5.84
CA ARG A 368 -15.29 20.04 5.95
C ARG A 368 -13.96 20.35 6.63
N PHE A 369 -13.59 21.62 6.76
CA PHE A 369 -12.37 22.08 7.40
C PHE A 369 -12.63 22.64 8.82
N GLY A 370 -13.85 22.49 9.33
CA GLY A 370 -14.24 23.00 10.65
C GLY A 370 -14.61 24.50 10.67
N VAL A 371 -14.93 25.10 9.53
CA VAL A 371 -15.29 26.54 9.45
C VAL A 371 -16.57 26.77 8.63
N ALA A 372 -17.04 28.02 8.57
CA ALA A 372 -18.26 28.40 7.86
C ALA A 372 -18.25 28.08 6.34
N GLN A 373 -19.43 27.87 5.77
CA GLN A 373 -19.62 27.55 4.33
C GLN A 373 -19.30 28.71 3.38
N LYS A 374 -19.10 29.92 3.92
CA LYS A 374 -18.57 31.07 3.16
C LYS A 374 -17.14 30.85 2.65
N TYR A 375 -16.46 29.78 3.08
CA TYR A 375 -15.17 29.37 2.54
C TYR A 375 -15.27 28.17 1.59
N VAL A 376 -14.39 28.13 0.58
CA VAL A 376 -14.23 26.97 -0.31
C VAL A 376 -12.78 26.80 -0.73
N ARG A 377 -12.28 25.55 -0.68
CA ARG A 377 -10.94 25.18 -1.15
C ARG A 377 -10.99 24.71 -2.60
N VAL A 378 -10.15 25.29 -3.45
CA VAL A 378 -9.97 24.91 -4.86
C VAL A 378 -8.52 24.52 -5.12
N SER A 379 -8.30 23.39 -5.80
CA SER A 379 -6.96 22.87 -6.11
C SER A 379 -6.24 23.64 -7.23
N LEU A 380 -4.99 24.02 -6.96
CA LEU A 380 -4.05 24.58 -7.95
C LEU A 380 -3.05 23.53 -8.46
N LEU A 381 -3.23 22.27 -8.07
CA LEU A 381 -2.27 21.19 -8.32
C LEU A 381 -2.61 20.33 -9.54
N SER A 382 -3.80 20.49 -10.13
CA SER A 382 -4.24 19.71 -11.29
C SER A 382 -3.66 20.23 -12.62
N ASN A 383 -3.25 19.33 -13.53
CA ASN A 383 -2.84 19.71 -14.88
C ASN A 383 -4.06 20.00 -15.81
N GLU A 384 -3.82 20.57 -17.00
CA GLU A 384 -4.89 20.92 -17.95
C GLU A 384 -5.42 19.74 -18.77
N GLU A 385 -4.55 18.81 -19.21
CA GLU A 385 -4.95 17.68 -20.05
C GLU A 385 -5.86 16.68 -19.35
N ARG A 386 -5.71 16.53 -18.03
CA ARG A 386 -6.57 15.63 -17.26
C ARG A 386 -7.90 16.25 -16.85
N ARG A 387 -8.01 17.59 -16.91
CA ARG A 387 -9.31 18.28 -16.91
C ARG A 387 -10.15 17.84 -18.11
N ARG A 388 -9.52 17.39 -19.22
CA ARG A 388 -10.21 16.77 -20.36
C ARG A 388 -10.47 15.27 -20.20
N LYS A 389 -9.59 14.50 -19.52
CA LYS A 389 -9.81 13.05 -19.27
C LYS A 389 -10.78 12.72 -18.14
N MET A 390 -11.01 13.61 -17.17
CA MET A 390 -12.15 13.52 -16.24
C MET A 390 -13.52 13.70 -16.94
N CYS A 391 -13.53 13.73 -18.26
CA CYS A 391 -14.65 14.05 -19.15
C CYS A 391 -14.89 12.96 -20.22
N GLY A 392 -14.45 11.72 -20.00
CA GLY A 392 -14.68 10.57 -20.89
C GLY A 392 -13.48 10.23 -21.78
N THR A 393 -13.38 8.95 -22.13
CA THR A 393 -12.23 8.16 -22.57
C THR A 393 -11.61 8.54 -23.92
N ASP A 394 -10.28 8.35 -24.03
CA ASP A 394 -9.63 7.82 -25.24
C ASP A 394 -8.30 7.13 -24.85
N SER A 395 -8.12 5.90 -25.34
CA SER A 395 -6.93 5.05 -25.20
C SER A 395 -5.79 5.50 -26.14
N PRO A 396 -4.51 5.50 -25.72
CA PRO A 396 -3.41 5.68 -26.66
C PRO A 396 -2.84 4.34 -27.13
N ALA A 397 -2.63 4.27 -28.44
CA ALA A 397 -1.97 3.19 -29.14
C ALA A 397 -0.44 3.17 -28.93
N SER A 398 0.10 1.98 -29.15
CA SER A 398 1.48 1.49 -29.09
C SER A 398 2.57 2.39 -29.67
N ILE A 399 3.73 2.45 -29.00
CA ILE A 399 4.98 2.99 -29.53
C ILE A 399 6.08 1.91 -29.53
N ASN A 400 6.81 1.86 -30.64
CA ASN A 400 7.81 0.87 -31.02
C ASN A 400 9.12 0.93 -30.23
N LYS A 401 9.73 -0.25 -30.07
CA LYS A 401 11.01 -0.52 -29.40
C LYS A 401 12.22 0.00 -30.19
N SER A 402 13.23 0.50 -29.48
CA SER A 402 14.62 0.57 -29.95
C SER A 402 15.56 0.01 -28.88
N SER A 403 16.39 -0.93 -29.32
CA SER A 403 17.41 -1.69 -28.56
C SER A 403 18.79 -1.01 -28.61
N LEU A 404 19.62 -1.17 -27.56
CA LEU A 404 21.11 -1.14 -27.54
C LEU A 404 21.63 -1.44 -26.09
N PRO A 405 22.93 -1.75 -25.86
CA PRO A 405 23.36 -3.08 -25.40
C PRO A 405 23.83 -3.17 -23.93
N SER A 406 23.90 -4.43 -23.47
CA SER A 406 24.33 -4.90 -22.15
C SER A 406 25.85 -4.78 -21.92
N ALA A 407 26.23 -4.49 -20.66
CA ALA A 407 27.58 -4.64 -20.14
C ALA A 407 27.56 -5.50 -18.85
N ASN A 408 28.39 -6.53 -18.84
CA ASN A 408 28.52 -7.56 -17.80
C ASN A 408 29.67 -7.27 -16.82
N GLY A 409 29.50 -7.76 -15.58
CA GLY A 409 30.56 -8.22 -14.67
C GLY A 409 30.99 -7.22 -13.58
N ASN A 410 31.27 -7.61 -12.33
CA ASN A 410 31.29 -8.93 -11.70
C ASN A 410 31.43 -8.77 -10.16
N GLY A 411 31.00 -9.79 -9.40
CA GLY A 411 31.67 -10.18 -8.14
C GLY A 411 31.00 -9.84 -6.81
N THR A 412 30.00 -10.62 -6.39
CA THR A 412 29.65 -10.75 -4.96
C THR A 412 30.48 -11.88 -4.35
N ARG A 413 31.40 -11.51 -3.45
CA ARG A 413 32.10 -12.44 -2.56
C ARG A 413 31.11 -13.01 -1.55
N SER A 414 30.98 -14.33 -1.51
CA SER A 414 30.31 -15.05 -0.41
C SER A 414 31.16 -14.94 0.87
N PRO A 415 30.61 -14.46 2.00
CA PRO A 415 31.24 -14.69 3.29
C PRO A 415 30.99 -16.14 3.67
N THR A 416 32.06 -16.90 3.86
CA THR A 416 32.04 -18.17 4.60
C THR A 416 31.41 -17.92 5.97
N CYS A 417 30.25 -18.53 6.23
CA CYS A 417 29.53 -18.35 7.48
C CYS A 417 30.09 -19.30 8.54
N SER A 418 30.39 -18.77 9.72
CA SER A 418 30.78 -19.59 10.87
C SER A 418 29.59 -20.42 11.37
N SER A 419 29.88 -21.61 11.90
CA SER A 419 28.92 -22.62 12.36
C SER A 419 28.09 -22.22 13.59
N ASP A 420 28.14 -20.96 14.04
CA ASP A 420 27.59 -20.54 15.33
C ASP A 420 26.36 -19.63 15.28
N HIS A 421 25.94 -19.17 14.09
CA HIS A 421 24.78 -18.28 13.96
C HIS A 421 23.43 -19.04 13.99
N VAL A 422 22.39 -18.38 14.50
CA VAL A 422 21.02 -18.92 14.51
C VAL A 422 20.39 -18.77 13.13
N LEU A 423 19.90 -19.88 12.57
CA LEU A 423 19.18 -19.91 11.30
C LEU A 423 17.72 -19.52 11.51
N ASN A 424 17.32 -18.32 11.09
CA ASN A 424 15.95 -17.82 11.28
C ASN A 424 15.02 -18.20 10.13
N LEU A 425 14.10 -19.13 10.40
CA LEU A 425 13.07 -19.65 9.50
C LEU A 425 11.65 -19.34 9.99
N GLU A 426 11.50 -18.34 10.87
CA GLU A 426 10.17 -17.91 11.33
C GLU A 426 9.34 -17.33 10.20
N GLN A 427 9.97 -16.63 9.25
CA GLN A 427 9.27 -15.85 8.23
C GLN A 427 9.00 -16.64 6.96
N GLY A 428 7.77 -16.48 6.45
CA GLY A 428 7.34 -17.02 5.16
C GLY A 428 7.78 -16.15 3.99
N ASP A 429 9.04 -15.73 3.97
CA ASP A 429 9.61 -14.94 2.87
C ASP A 429 9.90 -15.86 1.66
N PRO A 430 9.29 -15.62 0.49
CA PRO A 430 9.28 -16.52 -0.67
C PRO A 430 10.55 -16.45 -1.55
N ALA A 431 11.72 -16.41 -0.92
CA ALA A 431 13.01 -16.31 -1.61
C ALA A 431 13.29 -17.51 -2.55
N VAL A 432 12.68 -18.66 -2.30
CA VAL A 432 12.79 -19.88 -3.11
C VAL A 432 12.46 -19.66 -4.60
N PHE A 433 11.63 -18.68 -4.94
CA PHE A 433 11.22 -18.42 -6.33
C PHE A 433 12.14 -17.44 -7.08
N GLU A 434 13.14 -16.86 -6.41
CA GLU A 434 14.02 -15.86 -7.01
C GLU A 434 14.81 -16.42 -8.21
N SER A 435 15.26 -17.68 -8.13
CA SER A 435 16.02 -18.34 -9.19
C SER A 435 15.23 -18.43 -10.50
N TYR A 436 13.92 -18.71 -10.44
CA TYR A 436 13.04 -18.72 -11.59
C TYR A 436 12.96 -17.33 -12.24
N TRP A 437 12.69 -16.29 -11.44
CA TRP A 437 12.57 -14.93 -11.99
C TRP A 437 13.89 -14.41 -12.56
N ARG A 438 15.02 -14.84 -11.98
CA ARG A 438 16.35 -14.56 -12.54
C ARG A 438 16.55 -15.23 -13.90
N LYS A 439 16.11 -16.49 -14.05
CA LYS A 439 16.12 -17.23 -15.33
C LYS A 439 15.27 -16.54 -16.40
N MET A 440 14.15 -15.91 -16.02
CA MET A 440 13.26 -15.21 -16.96
C MET A 440 13.88 -13.94 -17.56
N GLY A 441 15.00 -13.46 -17.02
CA GLY A 441 15.76 -12.33 -17.54
C GLY A 441 14.90 -11.09 -17.76
N ASP A 442 15.07 -10.43 -18.91
CA ASP A 442 14.42 -9.15 -19.20
C ASP A 442 12.92 -9.25 -19.51
N ARG A 443 12.35 -10.46 -19.62
CA ARG A 443 10.93 -10.66 -19.96
C ARG A 443 10.01 -9.99 -18.93
N CYS A 444 10.42 -10.03 -17.66
CA CYS A 444 9.69 -9.48 -16.52
C CYS A 444 10.20 -8.10 -16.08
N THR A 445 11.11 -7.48 -16.83
CA THR A 445 11.61 -6.16 -16.51
C THR A 445 10.48 -5.13 -16.60
N MET A 446 10.25 -4.43 -15.50
CA MET A 446 9.35 -3.31 -15.41
C MET A 446 10.13 -2.03 -15.67
N VAL A 447 9.58 -1.16 -16.51
CA VAL A 447 10.10 0.17 -16.80
C VAL A 447 9.02 1.19 -16.51
N ILE A 448 9.29 2.11 -15.57
CA ILE A 448 8.39 3.21 -15.24
C ILE A 448 9.14 4.52 -15.47
N SER A 449 8.60 5.36 -16.32
CA SER A 449 9.17 6.64 -16.65
C SER A 449 8.85 7.69 -15.57
N GLY A 450 9.64 8.77 -15.51
CA GLY A 450 9.50 9.80 -14.48
C GLY A 450 8.09 10.41 -14.41
N SER A 451 7.38 10.54 -15.53
CA SER A 451 6.08 11.22 -15.59
C SER A 451 4.85 10.29 -15.51
N GLN A 452 5.08 8.97 -15.47
CA GLN A 452 4.00 7.97 -15.45
C GLN A 452 3.43 7.76 -14.04
N LEU A 453 2.16 7.36 -13.93
CA LEU A 453 1.52 6.96 -12.66
C LEU A 453 1.61 7.98 -11.52
N MET A 454 1.83 9.27 -11.83
CA MET A 454 2.07 10.28 -10.80
C MET A 454 0.85 10.52 -9.91
N SER A 455 -0.35 10.24 -10.37
CA SER A 455 -1.57 10.61 -9.66
C SER A 455 -2.07 9.57 -8.67
N TYR A 456 -2.79 10.02 -7.64
CA TYR A 456 -3.65 9.17 -6.81
C TYR A 456 -4.67 8.35 -7.64
N ILE A 457 -5.29 8.99 -8.64
CA ILE A 457 -6.50 8.51 -9.29
C ILE A 457 -6.15 7.65 -10.51
N SER A 458 -6.79 6.50 -10.65
CA SER A 458 -6.76 5.67 -11.85
C SER A 458 -8.03 5.89 -12.66
N ASP A 459 -9.18 5.57 -12.06
CA ASP A 459 -10.50 5.70 -12.67
C ASP A 459 -11.57 5.99 -11.60
N PHE A 460 -12.19 7.18 -11.64
CA PHE A 460 -13.24 7.56 -10.69
C PHE A 460 -14.56 6.77 -10.85
N THR A 461 -14.75 6.09 -11.98
CA THR A 461 -15.96 5.30 -12.22
C THR A 461 -15.89 3.92 -11.58
N ASN A 462 -14.67 3.43 -11.30
CA ASN A 462 -14.45 2.19 -10.59
C ASN A 462 -14.68 2.38 -9.08
N ILE A 463 -15.21 1.34 -8.42
CA ILE A 463 -15.40 1.31 -6.96
C ILE A 463 -14.05 1.47 -6.25
N CYS A 464 -13.02 0.81 -6.80
CA CYS A 464 -11.65 0.92 -6.33
C CYS A 464 -10.92 1.94 -7.20
N TRP A 465 -11.17 3.23 -6.96
CA TRP A 465 -10.80 4.32 -7.89
C TRP A 465 -9.28 4.52 -8.12
N PHE A 466 -8.46 3.91 -7.28
CA PHE A 466 -6.99 3.91 -7.34
C PHE A 466 -6.40 2.63 -7.96
N MET A 467 -7.25 1.71 -8.43
CA MET A 467 -6.83 0.48 -9.10
C MET A 467 -6.55 0.75 -10.58
N GLU A 468 -5.38 0.35 -11.06
CA GLU A 468 -5.01 0.43 -12.47
C GLU A 468 -5.76 -0.66 -13.26
N PRO A 469 -6.39 -0.32 -14.40
CA PRO A 469 -7.12 -1.29 -15.23
C PRO A 469 -6.28 -2.50 -15.65
N GLU A 470 -5.01 -2.29 -15.98
CA GLU A 470 -4.10 -3.36 -16.39
C GLU A 470 -3.83 -4.35 -15.25
N PHE A 471 -3.88 -3.88 -13.99
CA PHE A 471 -3.76 -4.75 -12.83
C PHE A 471 -5.02 -5.58 -12.63
N GLU A 472 -6.21 -4.99 -12.75
CA GLU A 472 -7.48 -5.74 -12.66
C GLU A 472 -7.54 -6.82 -13.75
N GLU A 473 -7.22 -6.47 -14.99
CA GLU A 473 -7.18 -7.42 -16.10
C GLU A 473 -6.20 -8.57 -15.82
N ALA A 474 -4.99 -8.26 -15.35
CA ALA A 474 -3.98 -9.26 -15.06
C ALA A 474 -4.39 -10.20 -13.92
N VAL A 475 -5.09 -9.71 -12.88
CA VAL A 475 -5.67 -10.53 -11.80
C VAL A 475 -6.72 -11.50 -12.37
N ARG A 476 -7.65 -11.01 -13.18
CA ARG A 476 -8.71 -11.84 -13.79
C ARG A 476 -8.10 -12.92 -14.70
N ARG A 477 -7.14 -12.53 -15.54
CA ARG A 477 -6.39 -13.44 -16.42
C ARG A 477 -5.65 -14.51 -15.61
N LEU A 478 -4.98 -14.13 -14.52
CA LEU A 478 -4.26 -15.08 -13.67
C LEU A 478 -5.20 -16.16 -13.11
N HIS A 479 -6.34 -15.75 -12.53
CA HIS A 479 -7.32 -16.70 -12.00
C HIS A 479 -7.95 -17.56 -13.09
N CYS A 480 -8.19 -17.01 -14.29
CA CYS A 480 -8.67 -17.78 -15.43
C CYS A 480 -7.66 -18.85 -15.89
N VAL A 481 -6.37 -18.53 -15.92
CA VAL A 481 -5.30 -19.47 -16.31
C VAL A 481 -5.15 -20.59 -15.27
N VAL A 482 -5.21 -20.24 -13.98
CA VAL A 482 -5.03 -21.23 -12.90
C VAL A 482 -6.29 -22.03 -12.62
N GLY A 483 -7.47 -21.43 -12.81
CA GLY A 483 -8.76 -22.05 -12.48
C GLY A 483 -9.03 -22.20 -10.99
N ASN A 484 -8.35 -21.42 -10.13
CA ASN A 484 -8.46 -21.53 -8.67
C ASN A 484 -9.54 -20.64 -8.04
N ALA A 485 -10.13 -19.69 -8.76
CA ALA A 485 -11.19 -18.83 -8.22
C ALA A 485 -12.17 -18.36 -9.30
N VAL A 486 -13.44 -18.21 -8.92
CA VAL A 486 -14.45 -17.55 -9.75
C VAL A 486 -14.26 -16.04 -9.63
N VAL A 487 -13.95 -15.39 -10.77
CA VAL A 487 -13.74 -13.94 -10.84
C VAL A 487 -14.77 -13.23 -11.71
N ASP A 488 -15.50 -13.96 -12.55
CA ASP A 488 -16.57 -13.41 -13.39
C ASP A 488 -17.73 -12.90 -12.51
N ASP A 489 -18.30 -11.75 -12.88
CA ASP A 489 -19.32 -11.06 -12.10
C ASP A 489 -18.90 -10.83 -10.62
N ARG A 490 -17.62 -10.56 -10.38
CA ARG A 490 -17.05 -10.18 -9.07
C ARG A 490 -16.38 -8.82 -9.13
N TYR A 491 -16.35 -8.15 -7.98
CA TYR A 491 -15.60 -6.91 -7.77
C TYR A 491 -14.19 -7.21 -7.28
N ILE A 492 -13.20 -6.52 -7.84
CA ILE A 492 -11.80 -6.60 -7.40
C ILE A 492 -11.47 -5.37 -6.57
N VAL A 493 -10.86 -5.60 -5.39
CA VAL A 493 -10.35 -4.54 -4.53
C VAL A 493 -8.86 -4.77 -4.32
N VAL A 494 -8.00 -3.81 -4.71
CA VAL A 494 -6.54 -3.90 -4.51
C VAL A 494 -6.15 -3.34 -3.15
N GLY A 495 -5.21 -3.98 -2.46
CA GLY A 495 -4.67 -3.55 -1.17
C GLY A 495 -3.14 -3.66 -1.10
N THR A 496 -2.55 -2.97 -0.12
CA THR A 496 -1.12 -3.04 0.21
C THR A 496 -0.83 -4.35 0.96
N GLY A 497 -0.84 -5.44 0.18
CA GLY A 497 -0.82 -6.81 0.68
C GLY A 497 -2.18 -7.30 1.18
N SER A 498 -2.29 -8.60 1.42
CA SER A 498 -3.49 -9.21 2.00
C SER A 498 -3.75 -8.77 3.45
N THR A 499 -2.72 -8.34 4.19
CA THR A 499 -2.85 -7.76 5.54
C THR A 499 -3.81 -6.56 5.56
N GLN A 500 -3.67 -5.62 4.61
CA GLN A 500 -4.58 -4.48 4.53
C GLN A 500 -6.00 -4.91 4.11
N LEU A 501 -6.10 -5.90 3.21
CA LEU A 501 -7.39 -6.41 2.73
C LEU A 501 -8.17 -7.17 3.82
N TYR A 502 -7.46 -7.87 4.70
CA TYR A 502 -8.03 -8.47 5.89
C TYR A 502 -8.73 -7.42 6.75
N GLN A 503 -8.04 -6.32 7.06
CA GLN A 503 -8.60 -5.21 7.84
C GLN A 503 -9.74 -4.50 7.09
N ALA A 504 -9.61 -4.34 5.77
CA ALA A 504 -10.67 -3.77 4.93
C ALA A 504 -11.95 -4.62 4.98
N ALA A 505 -11.82 -5.94 4.96
CA ALA A 505 -12.95 -6.86 5.08
C ALA A 505 -13.58 -6.80 6.47
N LEU A 506 -12.79 -6.79 7.54
CA LEU A 506 -13.29 -6.59 8.91
C LEU A 506 -14.08 -5.28 9.02
N TYR A 507 -13.52 -4.17 8.54
CA TYR A 507 -14.22 -2.88 8.51
C TYR A 507 -15.53 -2.94 7.71
N ALA A 508 -15.50 -3.53 6.50
CA ALA A 508 -16.67 -3.57 5.62
C ALA A 508 -17.83 -4.37 6.21
N LEU A 509 -17.52 -5.47 6.91
CA LEU A 509 -18.50 -6.36 7.54
C LEU A 509 -19.04 -5.81 8.88
N THR A 510 -18.36 -4.84 9.49
CA THR A 510 -18.72 -4.33 10.82
C THR A 510 -19.22 -2.89 10.82
N SER A 511 -18.84 -2.06 9.85
CA SER A 511 -19.27 -0.66 9.74
C SER A 511 -20.77 -0.53 9.39
N PRO A 512 -21.56 0.36 10.03
CA PRO A 512 -21.17 1.45 10.94
C PRO A 512 -20.95 1.05 12.42
N GLY A 513 -21.06 -0.23 12.75
CA GLY A 513 -20.85 -0.80 14.09
C GLY A 513 -22.14 -1.01 14.86
N GLY A 514 -22.14 -2.06 15.71
CA GLY A 514 -23.18 -2.31 16.69
C GLY A 514 -22.86 -1.72 18.08
N PRO A 515 -23.68 -2.03 19.10
CA PRO A 515 -23.38 -1.66 20.49
C PRO A 515 -22.12 -2.35 21.02
N GLU A 516 -21.91 -3.61 20.64
CA GLU A 516 -20.75 -4.41 20.99
C GLU A 516 -19.87 -4.69 19.76
N PRO A 517 -18.53 -4.78 19.92
CA PRO A 517 -17.64 -5.15 18.83
C PRO A 517 -17.90 -6.60 18.38
N VAL A 518 -17.92 -6.80 17.07
CA VAL A 518 -18.12 -8.12 16.44
C VAL A 518 -16.95 -9.05 16.76
N SER A 519 -17.26 -10.28 17.17
CA SER A 519 -16.25 -11.30 17.47
C SER A 519 -15.61 -11.82 16.18
N VAL A 520 -14.28 -11.78 16.10
CA VAL A 520 -13.49 -12.35 15.01
C VAL A 520 -12.82 -13.63 15.50
N VAL A 521 -13.10 -14.73 14.82
CA VAL A 521 -12.57 -16.06 15.18
C VAL A 521 -11.86 -16.69 13.99
N SER A 522 -10.92 -17.59 14.26
CA SER A 522 -10.34 -18.47 13.25
C SER A 522 -10.04 -19.82 13.89
N ALA A 523 -10.26 -20.89 13.16
CA ALA A 523 -10.12 -22.23 13.70
C ALA A 523 -8.64 -22.55 13.98
N ALA A 524 -8.29 -22.98 15.20
CA ALA A 524 -6.91 -23.33 15.53
C ALA A 524 -6.47 -24.63 14.80
N PRO A 525 -5.16 -24.78 14.47
CA PRO A 525 -4.17 -23.73 14.44
C PRO A 525 -4.48 -22.72 13.31
N TYR A 526 -4.39 -21.42 13.62
CA TYR A 526 -4.71 -20.32 12.69
C TYR A 526 -3.49 -19.46 12.38
N TYR A 527 -3.56 -18.63 11.33
CA TYR A 527 -2.46 -17.71 10.99
C TYR A 527 -2.14 -16.81 12.19
N SER A 528 -0.91 -16.94 12.67
CA SER A 528 -0.45 -16.37 13.94
C SER A 528 -0.31 -14.84 13.99
N SER A 529 -0.76 -14.11 12.97
CA SER A 529 -0.88 -12.66 13.04
C SER A 529 -2.33 -12.18 13.21
N TYR A 530 -3.35 -13.02 12.98
CA TYR A 530 -4.75 -12.58 13.11
C TYR A 530 -5.08 -11.95 14.47
N PRO A 531 -4.66 -12.49 15.63
CA PRO A 531 -4.97 -11.87 16.91
C PRO A 531 -4.41 -10.43 17.02
N ASP A 532 -3.11 -10.28 16.76
CA ASP A 532 -2.43 -8.99 16.86
C ASP A 532 -2.96 -8.00 15.80
N GLU A 533 -3.18 -8.45 14.55
CA GLU A 533 -3.71 -7.62 13.46
C GLU A 533 -5.17 -7.19 13.69
N THR A 534 -5.94 -7.98 14.45
CA THR A 534 -7.31 -7.61 14.85
C THR A 534 -7.30 -6.56 15.96
N ASP A 535 -6.45 -6.73 16.98
CA ASP A 535 -6.60 -5.98 18.23
C ASP A 535 -5.65 -4.78 18.40
N TYR A 536 -4.66 -4.58 17.52
CA TYR A 536 -3.64 -3.53 17.72
C TYR A 536 -4.21 -2.11 17.85
N LEU A 537 -5.35 -1.80 17.23
CA LEU A 537 -6.05 -0.51 17.36
C LEU A 537 -7.19 -0.52 18.40
N CYS A 538 -7.44 -1.65 19.06
CA CYS A 538 -8.51 -1.81 20.04
C CYS A 538 -9.85 -1.26 19.50
N SER A 539 -10.23 -1.67 18.28
CA SER A 539 -11.40 -1.13 17.59
C SER A 539 -12.68 -1.36 18.40
N ARG A 540 -13.62 -0.41 18.33
CA ARG A 540 -15.01 -0.63 18.82
C ARG A 540 -15.89 -1.37 17.81
N LEU A 541 -15.37 -1.67 16.61
CA LEU A 541 -16.12 -2.37 15.55
C LEU A 541 -15.96 -3.89 15.64
N TYR A 542 -14.77 -4.37 15.99
CA TYR A 542 -14.44 -5.79 16.05
C TYR A 542 -13.40 -6.08 17.14
N LYS A 543 -13.33 -7.34 17.59
CA LYS A 543 -12.36 -7.84 18.56
C LYS A 543 -11.97 -9.28 18.25
N TRP A 544 -10.74 -9.67 18.56
CA TRP A 544 -10.35 -11.07 18.50
C TRP A 544 -11.10 -11.89 19.57
N ALA A 545 -11.63 -13.05 19.18
CA ALA A 545 -12.43 -13.92 20.04
C ALA A 545 -11.93 -15.36 20.11
N GLY A 546 -10.76 -15.66 19.52
CA GLY A 546 -10.07 -16.95 19.69
C GLY A 546 -10.45 -18.01 18.66
N ASP A 547 -10.41 -19.27 19.11
CA ASP A 547 -10.61 -20.45 18.27
C ASP A 547 -12.07 -20.60 17.85
N ALA A 548 -12.32 -20.70 16.55
CA ALA A 548 -13.64 -20.94 15.98
C ALA A 548 -14.24 -22.30 16.40
N TYR A 549 -13.44 -23.30 16.78
CA TYR A 549 -13.97 -24.57 17.30
C TYR A 549 -14.56 -24.45 18.70
N GLU A 550 -13.98 -23.59 19.53
CA GLU A 550 -14.39 -23.32 20.91
C GLU A 550 -15.45 -22.21 21.00
N PHE A 551 -15.68 -21.48 19.91
CA PHE A 551 -16.67 -20.42 19.85
C PHE A 551 -18.08 -20.97 20.12
N ASP A 552 -18.80 -20.33 21.05
CA ASP A 552 -20.11 -20.79 21.52
C ASP A 552 -21.12 -20.89 20.38
N LYS A 553 -21.49 -22.11 19.99
CA LYS A 553 -22.42 -22.38 18.88
C LYS A 553 -23.87 -22.05 19.23
N ASN A 554 -24.19 -21.88 20.51
CA ASN A 554 -25.54 -21.59 21.02
C ASN A 554 -25.72 -20.14 21.48
N GLY A 555 -24.64 -19.37 21.57
CA GLY A 555 -24.72 -17.96 21.96
C GLY A 555 -25.44 -17.10 20.91
N THR A 556 -25.69 -15.85 21.25
CA THR A 556 -26.35 -14.87 20.38
C THR A 556 -25.36 -13.82 19.88
N GLY A 557 -25.48 -13.40 18.62
CA GLY A 557 -24.79 -12.19 18.12
C GLY A 557 -23.83 -12.44 16.96
N PRO A 558 -23.50 -11.37 16.21
CA PRO A 558 -22.73 -11.47 14.97
C PRO A 558 -21.29 -11.89 15.23
N TYR A 559 -20.72 -12.64 14.28
CA TYR A 559 -19.32 -13.00 14.27
C TYR A 559 -18.75 -13.01 12.85
N ILE A 560 -17.43 -12.92 12.76
CA ILE A 560 -16.67 -13.10 11.52
C ILE A 560 -15.75 -14.29 11.72
N GLU A 561 -15.91 -15.32 10.90
CA GLU A 561 -14.95 -16.44 10.84
C GLU A 561 -13.97 -16.22 9.69
N VAL A 562 -12.68 -16.24 10.01
CA VAL A 562 -11.59 -16.15 9.04
C VAL A 562 -11.13 -17.55 8.71
N VAL A 563 -11.40 -17.99 7.47
CA VAL A 563 -11.06 -19.31 6.96
C VAL A 563 -9.80 -19.20 6.11
N ASN A 564 -8.66 -19.67 6.63
CA ASN A 564 -7.41 -19.72 5.90
C ASN A 564 -7.25 -21.09 5.20
N SER A 565 -7.23 -21.10 3.86
CA SER A 565 -7.29 -22.33 3.08
C SER A 565 -6.48 -22.20 1.77
N PRO A 566 -5.38 -22.94 1.58
CA PRO A 566 -4.70 -23.79 2.54
C PRO A 566 -4.26 -23.03 3.79
N ASN A 567 -4.33 -23.72 4.92
CA ASN A 567 -4.10 -23.15 6.22
C ASN A 567 -2.63 -22.86 6.50
N ASN A 568 -2.36 -21.80 7.25
CA ASN A 568 -1.10 -21.51 7.87
C ASN A 568 -1.22 -21.83 9.36
N PRO A 569 -0.60 -22.91 9.86
CA PRO A 569 0.70 -23.40 9.40
C PRO A 569 0.71 -24.72 8.60
N ASP A 570 -0.35 -25.52 8.68
CA ASP A 570 -0.31 -26.94 8.30
C ASP A 570 -0.67 -27.26 6.83
N GLY A 571 -1.02 -26.25 6.03
CA GLY A 571 -1.34 -26.40 4.62
C GLY A 571 -2.61 -27.21 4.30
N THR A 572 -3.45 -27.49 5.29
CA THR A 572 -4.71 -28.19 5.08
C THR A 572 -5.74 -27.31 4.37
N LEU A 573 -6.53 -27.89 3.46
CA LEU A 573 -7.71 -27.20 2.92
C LEU A 573 -8.81 -27.17 3.99
N ARG A 574 -9.37 -25.99 4.23
CA ARG A 574 -10.36 -25.74 5.29
C ARG A 574 -11.64 -25.15 4.73
N GLU A 575 -12.70 -25.36 5.49
CA GLU A 575 -14.02 -24.73 5.36
C GLU A 575 -14.37 -24.13 6.73
N ALA A 576 -15.40 -23.29 6.76
CA ALA A 576 -15.91 -22.73 8.02
C ALA A 576 -16.38 -23.82 8.99
N VAL A 577 -16.08 -23.66 10.28
CA VAL A 577 -16.36 -24.65 11.33
C VAL A 577 -17.43 -24.20 12.32
N VAL A 578 -17.73 -22.91 12.40
CA VAL A 578 -18.87 -22.42 13.19
C VAL A 578 -20.15 -22.76 12.43
N LYS A 579 -20.85 -23.80 12.90
CA LYS A 579 -22.12 -24.28 12.32
C LYS A 579 -23.31 -23.80 13.16
N ASN A 580 -24.50 -23.76 12.55
CA ASN A 580 -25.81 -23.62 13.19
C ASN A 580 -26.19 -22.24 13.78
N ARG A 581 -25.62 -21.15 13.26
CA ARG A 581 -26.00 -19.77 13.65
C ARG A 581 -26.71 -18.95 12.56
N GLY A 582 -27.21 -19.60 11.51
CA GLY A 582 -27.94 -18.92 10.41
C GLY A 582 -27.10 -17.83 9.72
N ASP A 583 -27.74 -16.72 9.35
CA ASP A 583 -27.13 -15.61 8.60
C ASP A 583 -26.30 -14.63 9.46
N GLU A 584 -26.16 -14.88 10.77
CA GLU A 584 -25.43 -14.02 11.72
C GLU A 584 -23.90 -14.07 11.54
N GLY A 585 -23.38 -15.16 10.95
CA GLY A 585 -21.97 -15.35 10.66
C GLY A 585 -21.56 -14.78 9.30
N LYS A 586 -20.45 -14.05 9.24
CA LYS A 586 -19.81 -13.63 7.98
C LYS A 586 -18.47 -14.32 7.82
N LEU A 587 -18.10 -14.64 6.59
CA LEU A 587 -16.89 -15.40 6.28
C LEU A 587 -15.90 -14.54 5.49
N ILE A 588 -14.64 -14.59 5.90
CA ILE A 588 -13.51 -14.09 5.12
C ILE A 588 -12.66 -15.30 4.75
N HIS A 589 -12.49 -15.56 3.45
CA HIS A 589 -11.61 -16.64 2.98
C HIS A 589 -10.24 -16.07 2.64
N ASP A 590 -9.23 -16.40 3.43
CA ASP A 590 -7.84 -16.08 3.14
C ASP A 590 -7.22 -17.22 2.31
N LEU A 591 -7.05 -16.96 1.02
CA LEU A 591 -6.59 -17.92 0.01
C LEU A 591 -5.16 -17.61 -0.44
N ALA A 592 -4.33 -17.03 0.44
CA ALA A 592 -2.94 -16.69 0.14
C ALA A 592 -2.13 -17.87 -0.45
N TYR A 593 -2.42 -19.10 -0.04
CA TYR A 593 -1.71 -20.32 -0.46
C TYR A 593 -2.48 -21.17 -1.48
N TYR A 594 -3.64 -20.73 -1.99
CA TYR A 594 -4.45 -21.55 -2.91
C TYR A 594 -3.93 -21.49 -4.35
N TRP A 595 -2.69 -21.97 -4.53
CA TRP A 595 -1.94 -21.95 -5.79
C TRP A 595 -1.28 -23.32 -6.06
N PRO A 596 -1.05 -23.70 -7.34
CA PRO A 596 -0.62 -25.06 -7.69
C PRO A 596 0.73 -25.48 -7.10
N GLN A 597 1.61 -24.53 -6.76
CA GLN A 597 2.89 -24.80 -6.12
C GLN A 597 2.76 -25.26 -4.65
N TYR A 598 1.62 -25.03 -4.00
CA TYR A 598 1.40 -25.40 -2.60
C TYR A 598 0.37 -26.49 -2.42
N THR A 599 -0.65 -26.54 -3.28
CA THR A 599 -1.79 -27.45 -3.12
C THR A 599 -2.43 -27.80 -4.46
N PRO A 600 -3.01 -29.01 -4.63
CA PRO A 600 -3.88 -29.31 -5.76
C PRO A 600 -5.06 -28.35 -5.84
N ILE A 601 -5.29 -27.80 -7.04
CA ILE A 601 -6.50 -27.02 -7.33
C ILE A 601 -7.64 -27.99 -7.61
N ILE A 602 -8.45 -28.26 -6.58
CA ILE A 602 -9.55 -29.24 -6.67
C ILE A 602 -10.88 -28.65 -7.16
N ARG A 603 -11.06 -27.34 -7.05
CA ARG A 603 -12.22 -26.59 -7.59
C ARG A 603 -11.89 -25.10 -7.63
N PRO A 604 -12.57 -24.31 -8.48
CA PRO A 604 -12.56 -22.86 -8.33
C PRO A 604 -13.20 -22.47 -6.98
N ALA A 605 -12.53 -21.64 -6.19
CA ALA A 605 -13.11 -21.04 -5.00
C ALA A 605 -14.20 -20.02 -5.38
N ASP A 606 -15.32 -20.03 -4.68
CA ASP A 606 -16.46 -19.13 -4.94
C ASP A 606 -17.13 -18.66 -3.64
N HIS A 607 -16.36 -17.92 -2.83
CA HIS A 607 -16.83 -17.38 -1.55
C HIS A 607 -17.17 -15.88 -1.65
N ASP A 608 -17.82 -15.33 -0.63
CA ASP A 608 -18.27 -13.93 -0.61
C ASP A 608 -17.13 -12.92 -0.64
N ILE A 609 -16.07 -13.21 0.13
CA ILE A 609 -14.84 -12.43 0.21
C ILE A 609 -13.67 -13.41 0.15
N MET A 610 -12.85 -13.28 -0.90
CA MET A 610 -11.65 -14.11 -1.12
C MET A 610 -10.42 -13.22 -1.21
N ASN A 611 -9.51 -13.34 -0.25
CA ASN A 611 -8.26 -12.57 -0.20
C ASN A 611 -7.10 -13.36 -0.81
N PHE A 612 -6.35 -12.71 -1.70
CA PHE A 612 -5.15 -13.24 -2.34
C PHE A 612 -3.98 -12.26 -2.20
N THR A 613 -2.76 -12.77 -2.42
CA THR A 613 -1.54 -11.96 -2.32
C THR A 613 -0.52 -12.33 -3.39
N PHE A 614 0.11 -11.29 -3.96
CA PHE A 614 1.20 -11.44 -4.91
C PHE A 614 2.42 -12.11 -4.29
N SER A 615 2.57 -11.94 -2.96
CA SER A 615 3.69 -12.47 -2.20
C SER A 615 3.79 -14.00 -2.26
N LYS A 616 2.66 -14.71 -2.17
CA LYS A 616 2.65 -16.18 -2.14
C LYS A 616 2.32 -16.77 -3.52
N SER A 617 1.61 -16.03 -4.36
CA SER A 617 1.34 -16.49 -5.73
C SER A 617 2.58 -16.48 -6.62
N THR A 618 3.48 -15.50 -6.47
CA THR A 618 4.66 -15.35 -7.36
C THR A 618 6.00 -15.19 -6.65
N GLY A 619 6.00 -14.89 -5.35
CA GLY A 619 7.22 -14.63 -4.58
C GLY A 619 7.59 -13.16 -4.39
N HIS A 620 6.80 -12.24 -4.93
CA HIS A 620 7.10 -10.80 -4.85
C HIS A 620 6.50 -10.18 -3.59
N ALA A 621 7.03 -10.59 -2.45
CA ALA A 621 6.61 -10.07 -1.16
C ALA A 621 6.86 -8.58 -0.98
N GLY A 622 8.02 -8.08 -1.41
CA GLY A 622 8.46 -6.69 -1.27
C GLY A 622 7.62 -5.67 -2.06
N SER A 623 6.88 -6.10 -3.08
CA SER A 623 5.92 -5.24 -3.79
C SER A 623 4.71 -4.87 -2.93
N ARG A 624 4.47 -5.58 -1.81
CA ARG A 624 3.36 -5.29 -0.89
C ARG A 624 2.03 -5.07 -1.60
N ILE A 625 1.61 -6.02 -2.43
CA ILE A 625 0.35 -5.95 -3.17
C ILE A 625 -0.46 -7.24 -3.04
N GLY A 626 -1.76 -7.10 -2.84
CA GLY A 626 -2.75 -8.17 -2.82
C GLY A 626 -4.07 -7.69 -3.41
N TRP A 627 -5.01 -8.62 -3.60
CA TRP A 627 -6.34 -8.31 -4.11
C TRP A 627 -7.40 -9.15 -3.41
N ALA A 628 -8.58 -8.59 -3.25
CA ALA A 628 -9.77 -9.30 -2.81
C ALA A 628 -10.73 -9.46 -3.99
N VAL A 629 -11.33 -10.64 -4.12
CA VAL A 629 -12.43 -10.93 -5.02
C VAL A 629 -13.71 -10.95 -4.18
N VAL A 630 -14.65 -10.07 -4.49
CA VAL A 630 -15.82 -9.80 -3.65
C VAL A 630 -17.11 -9.95 -4.46
N LYS A 631 -18.09 -10.70 -3.92
CA LYS A 631 -19.41 -10.86 -4.53
C LYS A 631 -20.26 -9.59 -4.40
N ASP A 632 -20.36 -9.05 -3.19
CA ASP A 632 -21.25 -7.94 -2.89
C ASP A 632 -20.59 -6.57 -3.20
N LYS A 633 -21.31 -5.75 -3.97
CA LYS A 633 -20.86 -4.41 -4.41
C LYS A 633 -20.64 -3.43 -3.26
N GLU A 634 -21.51 -3.46 -2.27
CA GLU A 634 -21.46 -2.56 -1.11
C GLU A 634 -20.33 -2.96 -0.16
N ILE A 635 -20.09 -4.27 0.03
CA ILE A 635 -18.91 -4.75 0.74
C ILE A 635 -17.64 -4.28 0.03
N ALA A 636 -17.54 -4.46 -1.30
CA ALA A 636 -16.38 -4.00 -2.08
C ALA A 636 -16.17 -2.48 -1.98
N ARG A 637 -17.26 -1.70 -1.94
CA ARG A 637 -17.23 -0.24 -1.74
C ARG A 637 -16.70 0.13 -0.37
N ARG A 638 -17.15 -0.54 0.70
CA ARG A 638 -16.67 -0.28 2.07
C ARG A 638 -15.23 -0.72 2.26
N MET A 639 -14.81 -1.83 1.66
CA MET A 639 -13.40 -2.23 1.62
C MET A 639 -12.55 -1.17 0.91
N SER A 640 -13.01 -0.65 -0.23
CA SER A 640 -12.31 0.43 -0.94
C SER A 640 -12.25 1.73 -0.12
N LYS A 641 -13.32 2.06 0.63
CA LYS A 641 -13.34 3.21 1.55
C LYS A 641 -12.37 3.04 2.72
N PHE A 642 -12.21 1.83 3.27
CA PHE A 642 -11.17 1.56 4.27
C PHE A 642 -9.77 1.85 3.72
N ILE A 643 -9.47 1.42 2.50
CA ILE A 643 -8.16 1.65 1.87
C ILE A 643 -7.93 3.14 1.58
N GLU A 644 -8.98 3.86 1.19
CA GLU A 644 -8.96 5.32 1.06
C GLU A 644 -8.60 6.01 2.39
N MET A 645 -9.24 5.62 3.50
CA MET A 645 -8.99 6.24 4.81
C MET A 645 -7.64 5.82 5.41
N SER A 646 -7.21 4.57 5.20
CA SER A 646 -5.99 4.04 5.82
C SER A 646 -4.71 4.43 5.09
N THR A 647 -4.71 4.47 3.74
CA THR A 647 -3.50 4.75 2.95
C THR A 647 -3.73 5.65 1.73
N LEU A 648 -4.97 6.10 1.48
CA LEU A 648 -5.37 6.88 0.31
C LEU A 648 -5.05 6.17 -1.03
N GLY A 649 -5.19 4.84 -1.03
CA GLY A 649 -4.92 3.97 -2.17
C GLY A 649 -3.67 3.09 -2.03
N VAL A 650 -3.28 2.43 -3.12
CA VAL A 650 -2.19 1.44 -3.18
C VAL A 650 -1.15 1.87 -4.21
N SER A 651 0.13 1.56 -3.98
CA SER A 651 1.23 1.89 -4.88
C SER A 651 0.94 1.45 -6.32
N LYS A 652 0.87 2.41 -7.24
CA LYS A 652 0.75 2.15 -8.68
C LYS A 652 2.00 1.51 -9.27
N ASP A 653 3.16 1.75 -8.66
CA ASP A 653 4.41 1.13 -9.07
C ASP A 653 4.32 -0.40 -8.89
N SER A 654 3.76 -0.85 -7.76
CA SER A 654 3.53 -2.28 -7.50
C SER A 654 2.38 -2.89 -8.30
N GLN A 655 1.34 -2.11 -8.61
CA GLN A 655 0.27 -2.54 -9.51
C GLN A 655 0.81 -2.82 -10.92
N GLN A 656 1.60 -1.90 -11.48
CA GLN A 656 2.24 -2.09 -12.79
C GLN A 656 3.22 -3.26 -12.77
N ARG A 657 4.01 -3.41 -11.69
CA ARG A 657 4.92 -4.56 -11.53
C ARG A 657 4.17 -5.88 -11.55
N ALA A 658 3.12 -5.98 -10.74
CA ALA A 658 2.31 -7.18 -10.65
C ALA A 658 1.62 -7.47 -11.99
N ALA A 659 1.03 -6.48 -12.66
CA ALA A 659 0.41 -6.63 -13.97
C ALA A 659 1.42 -7.18 -15.01
N LYS A 660 2.64 -6.63 -15.04
CA LYS A 660 3.71 -7.08 -15.94
C LYS A 660 4.09 -8.54 -15.70
N ILE A 661 4.35 -8.92 -14.45
CA ILE A 661 4.77 -10.28 -14.08
C ILE A 661 3.65 -11.30 -14.32
N MET A 662 2.42 -10.98 -13.89
CA MET A 662 1.26 -11.83 -14.11
C MET A 662 0.96 -11.99 -15.60
N GLY A 663 1.12 -10.93 -16.39
CA GLY A 663 0.99 -10.98 -17.84
C GLY A 663 1.99 -11.95 -18.47
N VAL A 664 3.28 -11.84 -18.14
CA VAL A 664 4.32 -12.76 -18.65
C VAL A 664 4.05 -14.21 -18.25
N LEU A 665 3.60 -14.42 -17.01
CA LEU A 665 3.21 -15.74 -16.51
C LEU A 665 2.05 -16.29 -17.34
N CYS A 666 0.95 -15.55 -17.48
CA CYS A 666 -0.24 -15.98 -18.23
C CYS A 666 0.09 -16.25 -19.71
N ASP A 667 0.87 -15.39 -20.34
CA ASP A 667 1.32 -15.56 -21.72
C ASP A 667 2.11 -16.86 -21.89
N GLY A 668 2.88 -17.28 -20.88
CA GLY A 668 3.58 -18.57 -20.86
C GLY A 668 2.63 -19.75 -21.01
N TYR A 669 1.55 -19.78 -20.24
CA TYR A 669 0.55 -20.87 -20.29
C TYR A 669 -0.30 -20.84 -21.55
N GLN A 670 -0.72 -19.66 -22.00
CA GLN A 670 -1.58 -19.53 -23.18
C GLN A 670 -0.86 -19.90 -24.49
N ASN A 671 0.46 -19.68 -24.55
CA ASN A 671 1.26 -19.95 -25.75
C ASN A 671 1.86 -21.37 -25.80
N CYS A 672 1.79 -22.15 -24.73
CA CYS A 672 2.32 -23.52 -24.70
C CYS A 672 1.35 -24.51 -25.38
N LYS A 673 1.49 -24.68 -26.71
CA LYS A 673 0.75 -25.68 -27.50
C LYS A 673 1.47 -27.03 -27.68
N SER A 674 2.63 -27.30 -27.04
CA SER A 674 3.29 -28.61 -27.13
C SER A 674 4.16 -28.98 -25.92
N ALA A 675 4.18 -30.27 -25.61
CA ALA A 675 4.45 -30.91 -24.33
C ALA A 675 5.91 -30.99 -23.80
N ASN A 676 6.83 -30.07 -24.12
CA ASN A 676 8.24 -30.21 -23.70
C ASN A 676 8.88 -28.94 -23.06
N LYS A 677 8.10 -28.08 -22.39
CA LYS A 677 8.62 -26.85 -21.73
C LYS A 677 8.17 -26.67 -20.27
N SER A 678 8.05 -27.74 -19.48
CA SER A 678 7.62 -27.64 -18.07
C SER A 678 8.52 -26.73 -17.24
N ASP A 679 9.82 -26.70 -17.52
CA ASP A 679 10.82 -25.92 -16.77
C ASP A 679 10.74 -24.41 -16.99
N ASP A 680 9.99 -23.97 -18.01
CA ASP A 680 9.78 -22.54 -18.30
C ASP A 680 8.46 -22.02 -17.72
N LEU A 681 7.56 -22.93 -17.31
CA LEU A 681 6.27 -22.57 -16.72
C LEU A 681 6.39 -22.46 -15.19
N PHE A 682 5.93 -21.34 -14.66
CA PHE A 682 6.19 -20.96 -13.27
C PHE A 682 5.63 -21.97 -12.25
N PHE A 683 4.36 -22.35 -12.37
CA PHE A 683 3.69 -23.21 -11.41
C PHE A 683 4.20 -24.65 -11.45
N GLU A 684 4.54 -25.20 -12.62
CA GLU A 684 5.16 -26.52 -12.74
C GLU A 684 6.55 -26.53 -12.10
N HIS A 685 7.39 -25.55 -12.46
CA HIS A 685 8.74 -25.43 -11.94
C HIS A 685 8.77 -25.25 -10.42
N THR A 686 7.94 -24.33 -9.89
CA THR A 686 7.90 -24.06 -8.45
C THR A 686 7.25 -25.18 -7.66
N ARG A 687 6.24 -25.86 -8.21
CA ARG A 687 5.68 -27.10 -7.63
C ARG A 687 6.74 -28.18 -7.50
N GLN A 688 7.56 -28.39 -8.54
CA GLN A 688 8.65 -29.36 -8.50
C GLN A 688 9.66 -29.03 -7.40
N ILE A 689 10.07 -27.76 -7.28
CA ILE A 689 10.97 -27.32 -6.18
C ILE A 689 10.34 -27.64 -4.82
N MET A 690 9.07 -27.32 -4.61
CA MET A 690 8.40 -27.60 -3.35
C MET A 690 8.30 -29.11 -3.07
N ALA A 691 8.00 -29.93 -4.09
CA ALA A 691 7.96 -31.39 -3.97
C ALA A 691 9.33 -31.97 -3.55
N GLU A 692 10.41 -31.55 -4.20
CA GLU A 692 11.78 -31.98 -3.88
C GLU A 692 12.19 -31.60 -2.46
N ARG A 693 11.80 -30.40 -1.99
CA ARG A 693 12.05 -29.96 -0.61
C ARG A 693 11.29 -30.81 0.40
N TRP A 694 10.02 -31.09 0.16
CA TRP A 694 9.21 -31.94 1.03
C TRP A 694 9.74 -33.37 1.10
N GLU A 695 10.18 -33.93 -0.03
CA GLU A 695 10.78 -35.27 -0.08
C GLU A 695 12.04 -35.35 0.78
N ARG A 696 12.99 -34.42 0.58
CA ARG A 696 14.24 -34.36 1.36
C ARG A 696 13.99 -34.16 2.86
N LEU A 697 13.02 -33.32 3.21
CA LEU A 697 12.65 -33.07 4.60
C LEU A 697 12.06 -34.32 5.26
N ARG A 698 11.12 -35.01 4.59
CA ARG A 698 10.49 -36.23 5.10
C ARG A 698 11.53 -37.32 5.36
N GLN A 699 12.46 -37.53 4.43
CA GLN A 699 13.56 -38.50 4.59
C GLN A 699 14.40 -38.23 5.85
N ILE A 700 14.62 -36.97 6.23
CA ILE A 700 15.38 -36.62 7.44
C ILE A 700 14.55 -36.80 8.71
N VAL A 701 13.28 -36.35 8.71
CA VAL A 701 12.38 -36.47 9.86
C VAL A 701 12.06 -37.94 10.18
N GLU A 702 11.90 -38.78 9.16
CA GLU A 702 11.71 -40.23 9.34
C GLU A 702 12.89 -40.90 10.04
N ARG A 703 14.13 -40.42 9.80
CA ARG A 703 15.35 -40.97 10.39
C ARG A 703 15.60 -40.50 11.82
N ASN A 704 15.33 -39.23 12.14
CA ASN A 704 15.66 -38.69 13.47
C ASN A 704 14.63 -39.09 14.55
N GLN A 705 13.42 -39.48 14.16
CA GLN A 705 12.32 -39.90 15.03
C GLN A 705 11.92 -38.91 16.15
N VAL A 706 12.45 -37.70 16.18
CA VAL A 706 12.20 -36.68 17.21
C VAL A 706 10.93 -35.89 16.91
N PHE A 707 10.71 -35.59 15.63
CA PHE A 707 9.53 -34.88 15.16
C PHE A 707 8.67 -35.77 14.25
N CYS A 708 7.41 -35.38 14.06
CA CYS A 708 6.56 -35.86 12.98
C CYS A 708 6.08 -34.70 12.12
N LEU A 709 5.69 -35.05 10.89
CA LEU A 709 5.12 -34.14 9.89
C LEU A 709 3.70 -34.59 9.53
N PRO A 710 2.81 -33.66 9.13
CA PRO A 710 1.51 -34.03 8.61
C PRO A 710 1.64 -34.87 7.33
N LYS A 711 0.71 -35.81 7.16
CA LYS A 711 0.55 -36.59 5.94
C LYS A 711 -0.58 -36.01 5.12
N TYR A 712 -0.34 -35.78 3.84
CA TYR A 712 -1.35 -35.24 2.94
C TYR A 712 -1.79 -36.28 1.92
N PRO A 713 -3.09 -36.51 1.74
CA PRO A 713 -3.58 -37.42 0.71
C PRO A 713 -3.37 -36.81 -0.68
N LYS A 714 -3.11 -37.67 -1.68
CA LYS A 714 -3.13 -37.25 -3.09
C LYS A 714 -4.55 -36.88 -3.50
N GLN A 715 -4.68 -35.79 -4.26
CA GLN A 715 -5.94 -35.32 -4.82
C GLN A 715 -5.74 -34.98 -6.30
N TYR A 716 -6.82 -35.07 -7.07
CA TYR A 716 -6.78 -34.72 -8.49
C TYR A 716 -6.74 -33.21 -8.64
N CYS A 717 -5.68 -32.69 -9.25
CA CYS A 717 -5.50 -31.27 -9.50
C CYS A 717 -6.06 -30.91 -10.87
N LEU A 718 -7.08 -30.05 -10.93
CA LEU A 718 -7.70 -29.57 -12.16
C LEU A 718 -6.73 -28.74 -13.01
N PHE A 719 -5.77 -28.06 -12.38
CA PHE A 719 -4.76 -27.26 -13.08
C PHE A 719 -3.76 -28.14 -13.84
N SER A 720 -3.17 -29.14 -13.18
CA SER A 720 -2.14 -29.99 -13.79
C SER A 720 -2.69 -31.25 -14.46
N GLY A 721 -3.94 -31.64 -14.17
CA GLY A 721 -4.55 -32.88 -14.66
C GLY A 721 -3.99 -34.16 -14.00
N GLU A 722 -3.31 -34.03 -12.85
CA GLU A 722 -2.56 -35.11 -12.20
C GLU A 722 -3.04 -35.36 -10.76
N LEU A 723 -2.83 -36.59 -10.25
CA LEU A 723 -2.97 -36.92 -8.84
C LEU A 723 -1.71 -36.48 -8.07
N ILE A 724 -1.81 -35.38 -7.33
CA ILE A 724 -0.71 -34.80 -6.57
C ILE A 724 -1.06 -34.64 -5.10
N GLU A 725 -0.05 -34.72 -4.25
CA GLU A 725 -0.20 -34.33 -2.84
C GLU A 725 0.07 -32.82 -2.67
N PRO A 726 -0.48 -32.19 -1.62
CA PRO A 726 -0.08 -30.86 -1.18
C PRO A 726 1.41 -30.75 -0.80
N TYR A 727 2.01 -29.60 -1.14
CA TYR A 727 3.38 -29.20 -0.77
C TYR A 727 3.38 -27.83 -0.09
N PRO A 728 2.87 -27.72 1.16
CA PRO A 728 2.72 -26.43 1.83
C PRO A 728 4.03 -25.64 1.94
N GLY A 729 3.94 -24.31 1.99
CA GLY A 729 5.11 -23.43 2.16
C GLY A 729 5.81 -23.56 3.52
N PHE A 730 5.23 -24.29 4.46
CA PHE A 730 5.77 -24.48 5.81
C PHE A 730 5.76 -25.94 6.23
N ALA A 731 6.79 -26.34 6.97
CA ALA A 731 6.78 -27.55 7.75
C ALA A 731 6.14 -27.28 9.12
N TRP A 732 5.08 -28.03 9.44
CA TRP A 732 4.45 -28.02 10.75
C TRP A 732 4.95 -29.21 11.55
N LEU A 733 6.02 -28.99 12.33
CA LEU A 733 6.68 -30.05 13.07
C LEU A 733 5.99 -30.23 14.43
N GLU A 734 5.70 -31.47 14.79
CA GLU A 734 5.20 -31.87 16.12
C GLU A 734 6.22 -32.76 16.84
N ALA A 735 6.47 -32.51 18.12
CA ALA A 735 7.29 -33.37 18.96
C ALA A 735 6.59 -34.73 19.23
N LYS A 736 7.31 -35.85 19.12
CA LYS A 736 6.70 -37.18 19.32
C LYS A 736 6.39 -37.55 20.77
N GLU A 737 7.16 -37.04 21.73
CA GLU A 737 7.04 -37.40 23.15
C GLU A 737 6.99 -36.13 24.01
N GLY A 738 6.12 -36.10 25.03
CA GLY A 738 6.01 -35.01 26.01
C GLY A 738 5.14 -33.84 25.56
N GLU A 739 3.92 -33.74 26.12
CA GLU A 739 3.03 -32.59 25.88
C GLU A 739 3.59 -31.26 26.41
N GLU A 740 4.53 -31.33 27.37
CA GLU A 740 5.23 -30.17 27.95
C GLU A 740 6.47 -29.72 27.15
N ILE A 741 6.79 -30.36 26.01
CA ILE A 741 7.94 -29.97 25.19
C ILE A 741 7.67 -28.66 24.46
N ASP A 742 8.61 -27.74 24.56
CA ASP A 742 8.69 -26.57 23.69
C ASP A 742 9.59 -26.87 22.49
N SER A 743 8.95 -27.26 21.37
CA SER A 743 9.63 -27.63 20.13
C SER A 743 10.53 -26.51 19.60
N GLN A 744 10.16 -25.26 19.85
CA GLN A 744 10.96 -24.13 19.42
C GLN A 744 12.23 -23.98 20.27
N LYS A 745 12.14 -24.16 21.60
CA LYS A 745 13.33 -24.20 22.47
C LYS A 745 14.26 -25.36 22.09
N VAL A 746 13.71 -26.53 21.76
CA VAL A 746 14.50 -27.69 21.32
C VAL A 746 15.26 -27.36 20.02
N LEU A 747 14.58 -26.87 18.97
CA LEU A 747 15.26 -26.50 17.72
C LEU A 747 16.33 -25.43 17.93
N ARG A 748 16.03 -24.41 18.75
CA ARG A 748 16.97 -23.31 19.00
C ARG A 748 18.18 -23.76 19.82
N GLY A 749 17.98 -24.56 20.86
CA GLY A 749 19.03 -25.03 21.76
C GLY A 749 19.90 -26.13 21.18
N SER A 750 19.29 -27.11 20.50
CA SER A 750 20.01 -28.28 19.99
C SER A 750 20.68 -28.04 18.65
N ILE A 751 20.06 -27.27 17.76
CA ILE A 751 20.52 -27.13 16.38
C ILE A 751 20.56 -25.67 15.87
N LYS A 752 20.39 -24.68 16.76
CA LYS A 752 20.44 -23.24 16.42
C LYS A 752 19.48 -22.86 15.27
N VAL A 753 18.28 -23.44 15.24
CA VAL A 753 17.23 -23.08 14.27
C VAL A 753 16.10 -22.36 14.99
N GLN A 754 15.64 -21.25 14.40
CA GLN A 754 14.52 -20.47 14.90
C GLN A 754 13.29 -20.66 14.00
N GLY A 755 12.22 -21.23 14.54
CA GLY A 755 10.88 -21.33 13.96
C GLY A 755 9.83 -20.62 14.80
N ARG A 756 8.58 -20.61 14.32
CA ARG A 756 7.47 -19.93 15.01
C ARG A 756 6.72 -20.94 15.87
N THR A 757 6.77 -20.74 17.20
CA THR A 757 6.16 -21.63 18.20
C THR A 757 4.65 -21.81 18.02
N GLY A 758 4.14 -23.00 18.31
CA GLY A 758 2.73 -23.38 18.20
C GLY A 758 1.78 -22.53 19.05
N ARG A 759 2.25 -22.01 20.20
CA ARG A 759 1.47 -21.08 21.04
C ARG A 759 0.94 -19.88 20.25
N ARG A 760 1.74 -19.36 19.30
CA ARG A 760 1.32 -18.22 18.47
C ARG A 760 0.19 -18.55 17.49
N PHE A 761 -0.04 -19.82 17.20
CA PHE A 761 -1.10 -20.31 16.31
C PHE A 761 -2.34 -20.79 17.08
N GLY A 762 -2.38 -20.59 18.41
CA GLY A 762 -3.50 -21.01 19.26
C GLY A 762 -3.44 -22.48 19.71
N VAL A 763 -2.27 -23.13 19.64
CA VAL A 763 -2.11 -24.54 20.03
C VAL A 763 -0.88 -24.76 20.92
N ALA A 764 -0.66 -25.99 21.39
CA ALA A 764 0.44 -26.33 22.31
C ALA A 764 1.86 -26.06 21.74
N GLU A 765 2.84 -25.85 22.62
CA GLU A 765 4.24 -25.55 22.28
C GLU A 765 5.01 -26.75 21.69
N LYS A 766 4.42 -27.96 21.76
CA LYS A 766 4.94 -29.14 21.06
C LYS A 766 4.94 -29.00 19.54
N TYR A 767 4.27 -27.98 19.00
CA TYR A 767 4.31 -27.65 17.58
C TYR A 767 5.24 -26.48 17.27
N VAL A 768 5.87 -26.51 16.09
CA VAL A 768 6.65 -25.40 15.56
C VAL A 768 6.52 -25.30 14.04
N ARG A 769 6.30 -24.09 13.53
CA ARG A 769 6.28 -23.80 12.08
C ARG A 769 7.66 -23.40 11.60
N ILE A 770 8.17 -24.09 10.58
CA ILE A 770 9.41 -23.80 9.88
C ILE A 770 9.13 -23.41 8.43
N SER A 771 9.70 -22.29 7.97
CA SER A 771 9.62 -21.87 6.56
C SER A 771 10.38 -22.79 5.62
N LEU A 772 9.71 -23.26 4.58
CA LEU A 772 10.31 -23.98 3.45
C LEU A 772 10.52 -23.06 2.23
N LEU A 773 10.32 -21.76 2.42
CA LEU A 773 10.31 -20.75 1.36
C LEU A 773 11.64 -19.99 1.22
N SER A 774 12.64 -20.30 2.05
CA SER A 774 13.98 -19.71 1.98
C SER A 774 14.70 -20.06 0.67
N ASN A 775 15.84 -19.43 0.40
CA ASN A 775 16.73 -19.90 -0.68
C ASN A 775 17.25 -21.32 -0.41
N GLU A 776 17.93 -21.90 -1.40
CA GLU A 776 18.37 -23.30 -1.36
C GLU A 776 19.49 -23.54 -0.37
N GLU A 777 20.39 -22.57 -0.21
CA GLU A 777 21.51 -22.63 0.71
C GLU A 777 21.02 -22.72 2.17
N VAL A 778 20.07 -21.86 2.54
CA VAL A 778 19.44 -21.86 3.87
C VAL A 778 18.65 -23.14 4.11
N PHE A 779 17.92 -23.64 3.09
CA PHE A 779 17.17 -24.88 3.24
C PHE A 779 18.09 -26.09 3.43
N LYS A 780 19.20 -26.15 2.70
CA LYS A 780 20.21 -27.21 2.84
C LYS A 780 20.85 -27.18 4.23
N GLU A 781 21.26 -26.01 4.71
CA GLU A 781 21.79 -25.83 6.07
C GLU A 781 20.78 -26.28 7.14
N PHE A 782 19.49 -25.96 6.96
CA PHE A 782 18.43 -26.43 7.86
C PHE A 782 18.35 -27.96 7.90
N LEU A 783 18.37 -28.62 6.75
CA LEU A 783 18.34 -30.07 6.66
C LEU A 783 19.58 -30.72 7.29
N GLU A 784 20.77 -30.17 7.04
CA GLU A 784 22.02 -30.62 7.64
C GLU A 784 21.95 -30.54 9.16
N ARG A 785 21.52 -29.39 9.71
CA ARG A 785 21.33 -29.20 11.16
C ARG A 785 20.27 -30.13 11.74
N LEU A 786 19.11 -30.26 11.08
CA LEU A 786 18.02 -31.13 11.53
C LEU A 786 18.42 -32.61 11.57
N SER A 787 19.33 -33.06 10.70
CA SER A 787 19.82 -34.43 10.68
C SER A 787 20.66 -34.80 11.91
N THR A 788 21.17 -33.80 12.65
CA THR A 788 22.02 -34.02 13.82
C THR A 788 21.24 -34.26 15.12
N ILE A 789 19.92 -33.99 15.13
CA ILE A 789 19.10 -34.17 16.33
C ILE A 789 18.85 -35.67 16.59
N LYS A 790 19.18 -36.14 17.80
CA LYS A 790 19.09 -37.57 18.17
C LYS A 790 18.14 -37.87 19.33
N SER A 791 17.81 -36.88 20.16
CA SER A 791 16.89 -37.01 21.29
C SER A 791 16.31 -35.66 21.71
N MET A 792 15.15 -35.69 22.36
CA MET A 792 14.50 -34.55 23.03
C MET A 792 15.17 -34.28 24.38
N SER A 793 16.45 -33.91 24.40
CA SER A 793 17.15 -33.56 25.64
C SER A 793 17.25 -32.03 25.75
N SER A 794 16.42 -31.43 26.61
CA SER A 794 16.66 -30.07 27.08
C SER A 794 17.93 -30.09 27.92
N ASN A 795 19.06 -29.62 27.40
CA ASN A 795 20.15 -29.25 28.29
C ASN A 795 19.65 -28.07 29.13
N GLY A 796 19.13 -28.39 30.31
CA GLY A 796 18.81 -27.41 31.33
C GLY A 796 20.11 -26.76 31.79
N HIS A 797 20.16 -25.42 31.68
CA HIS A 797 20.44 -24.51 32.79
C HIS A 797 20.08 -23.08 32.37
#